data_AF-A0ABD2M8Z2-F1
#
_entry.id   AF-A0ABD2M8Z2-F1
#
_cell.length_a   1.000
_cell.length_b   1.000
_cell.length_c   1.000
_cell.angle_alpha   90.00
_cell.angle_beta   90.00
_cell.angle_gamma   90.00
#
_symmetry.space_group_name_H-M   'P 1'
#
loop_
_entity.id
_entity.type
_entity.pdbx_description
1 polymer ?
#
loop_
_entity_poly.entity_id
_entity_poly.type
_entity_poly.pdbx_seq_one_letter_code
_entity_poly.pdbx_strand_id
1 'polypeptide(L)'
;MRKVISNGVERVGGDHTFFASAHHVLGKKCFSEDNLQNSNNLNPIGFPLVVSTWDSFDFQAAAQKAFDIFRQGTVGWNTSSSYRRLNAIVEGLSECEKRRCDRTVGFGGSPDERGETTLDALVMDGPGHKSGAVAELRRIKSAAKVAWAVMNYTEHSLLVGEKATEFALAMDFEEESLSTEESLEMHRNWLKAKCQPNFWRNVQPDPHSQCGPYKPNWMEADGADFLSPKQLVNSIGFEEEEAFGGSKNHDTIGIILVDFEGNVAAGTSSNGAKNKIVGRVGDAPIVGAGAFVDNEVGGAVATGDGDVMMRFVPSFLAVEQMRYGKSPSEATREAIGRIKRNYPNFMGAVVAANVGGEFGAACSGIKGGFGYSVVNANHEKVGREIDIRHVSFFDAGESVRWHSASGIHSAVCLAILFAASSSFFNLQIIEFSGMLFNGDSLYAFLIASFSLVCLSIGVVSAPSYFDDPSLITDYESDESGAFPNLQSALAQLQAQQEANAIGPRDDRQQLILDADAGELSQGAEEGKQLARLLQLPPQIGHVVGLALDPQNRLVLFHRSGRVWDEHSFNENNRLNRSLGAIPNATIAVVDSKSGRLLESHGQNLFYMPHGLIIDSNGNLWVTDVGSHQVHKLDKFFRPTMSLGEKLTPGSDAEHFCKPTDIAVSTNGDFFVADGYCNSRIMKFDRNGKLISQFGHQNSANPPKSGEFFVPHSIALIEDLNLVCVADRENERIQCFSAGLEGTTHNRRAYVPTGTFVTKAENIGRIYAIREKEHFLVGVTSWDRNGQLEPQVFVMDMNTGKANSFAKGLANAHAVALSASGDIFVSQLEPRQIVKFSIPSTGDAQ
;
A
#
# COMPACT_ATOMS: atom_id res chain seq x y z
N MET A 1 -38.83 -24.82 37.23
CA MET A 1 -39.66 -25.21 38.39
C MET A 1 -38.74 -25.55 39.57
N ARG A 2 -39.18 -25.17 40.76
CA ARG A 2 -38.61 -25.16 42.12
C ARG A 2 -37.55 -26.22 42.54
N LYS A 3 -36.42 -25.71 43.06
CA LYS A 3 -35.96 -25.68 44.48
C LYS A 3 -35.64 -27.01 45.24
N VAL A 4 -34.46 -27.02 45.87
CA VAL A 4 -34.07 -27.50 47.24
C VAL A 4 -32.88 -28.49 47.31
N ILE A 5 -31.69 -27.92 47.55
CA ILE A 5 -30.68 -28.16 48.61
C ILE A 5 -30.79 -29.47 49.43
N SER A 6 -29.75 -30.32 49.42
CA SER A 6 -28.82 -30.55 50.56
C SER A 6 -28.04 -31.87 50.49
N ASN A 7 -26.72 -31.72 50.72
CA ASN A 7 -25.80 -32.59 51.45
C ASN A 7 -25.49 -34.02 50.99
N GLY A 8 -24.20 -34.25 50.75
CA GLY A 8 -23.59 -35.58 50.69
C GLY A 8 -22.12 -35.51 50.28
N VAL A 9 -21.25 -35.28 51.27
CA VAL A 9 -19.79 -35.30 51.19
C VAL A 9 -19.30 -36.71 50.91
N GLU A 10 -18.40 -36.90 49.93
CA GLU A 10 -17.18 -37.72 50.11
C GLU A 10 -16.17 -37.51 48.97
N ARG A 11 -14.91 -37.30 49.37
CA ARG A 11 -13.72 -37.17 48.51
C ARG A 11 -13.27 -38.55 48.06
N VAL A 12 -12.88 -38.73 46.79
CA VAL A 12 -11.59 -39.32 46.33
C VAL A 12 -11.35 -38.82 44.89
N GLY A 13 -10.10 -38.46 44.59
CA GLY A 13 -9.73 -37.74 43.37
C GLY A 13 -9.45 -38.57 42.13
N GLY A 14 -9.16 -37.82 41.06
CA GLY A 14 -8.37 -38.23 39.90
C GLY A 14 -9.10 -39.07 38.87
N ASP A 15 -9.74 -38.43 37.89
CA ASP A 15 -9.37 -38.63 36.48
C ASP A 15 -10.01 -37.56 35.60
N HIS A 16 -9.16 -36.95 34.76
CA HIS A 16 -9.54 -35.93 33.79
C HIS A 16 -10.22 -36.59 32.59
N THR A 17 -11.54 -36.48 32.50
CA THR A 17 -12.28 -36.57 31.23
C THR A 17 -12.96 -35.23 30.98
N PHE A 18 -12.39 -34.41 30.09
CA PHE A 18 -13.05 -33.22 29.56
C PHE A 18 -14.19 -33.67 28.62
N PHE A 19 -15.43 -33.49 29.06
CA PHE A 19 -16.59 -33.52 28.18
C PHE A 19 -16.73 -32.17 27.47
N ALA A 20 -16.92 -32.26 26.17
CA ALA A 20 -17.22 -31.16 25.26
C ALA A 20 -18.43 -30.35 25.73
N SER A 21 -18.33 -29.02 25.61
CA SER A 21 -19.52 -28.15 25.55
C SER A 21 -19.53 -27.40 24.23
N ALA A 22 -20.64 -27.53 23.54
CA ALA A 22 -20.93 -27.02 22.21
C ALA A 22 -20.67 -25.52 22.04
N HIS A 23 -19.97 -25.18 20.95
CA HIS A 23 -19.85 -23.82 20.44
C HIS A 23 -21.17 -23.40 19.76
N HIS A 24 -21.70 -22.26 20.17
CA HIS A 24 -22.74 -21.54 19.44
C HIS A 24 -22.06 -20.51 18.52
N VAL A 25 -22.07 -20.80 17.22
CA VAL A 25 -21.59 -19.94 16.14
C VAL A 25 -22.72 -18.99 15.74
N LEU A 26 -22.57 -17.69 16.01
CA LEU A 26 -23.41 -16.64 15.42
C LEU A 26 -22.67 -16.04 14.24
N GLY A 27 -23.07 -16.47 13.04
CA GLY A 27 -22.48 -16.02 11.78
C GLY A 27 -22.84 -14.59 11.43
N LYS A 28 -21.84 -13.82 10.96
CA LYS A 28 -22.02 -12.62 10.16
C LYS A 28 -21.29 -12.77 8.83
N LYS A 29 -21.95 -12.31 7.77
CA LYS A 29 -21.60 -12.44 6.36
C LYS A 29 -20.91 -11.15 5.89
N CYS A 30 -19.80 -11.25 5.19
CA CYS A 30 -19.63 -10.77 3.82
C CYS A 30 -20.35 -9.49 3.35
N PHE A 31 -19.62 -8.38 3.17
CA PHE A 31 -20.15 -7.15 2.58
C PHE A 31 -19.57 -6.85 1.19
N SER A 32 -20.46 -6.53 0.25
CA SER A 32 -20.25 -5.56 -0.83
C SER A 32 -20.41 -4.14 -0.26
N GLU A 33 -19.97 -3.13 -1.02
CA GLU A 33 -19.80 -1.70 -0.69
C GLU A 33 -20.62 -1.07 0.46
N ASP A 34 -20.00 -0.06 1.08
CA ASP A 34 -20.47 0.84 2.15
C ASP A 34 -20.31 0.34 3.60
N ASN A 35 -19.11 0.59 4.16
CA ASN A 35 -18.83 1.10 5.52
C ASN A 35 -17.45 0.63 6.03
N LEU A 36 -16.40 1.41 5.73
CA LEU A 36 -15.11 1.32 6.43
C LEU A 36 -15.21 2.07 7.76
N GLN A 37 -15.47 1.35 8.86
CA GLN A 37 -15.09 1.82 10.19
C GLN A 37 -13.77 1.21 10.61
N ASN A 38 -12.84 2.11 10.95
CA ASN A 38 -11.56 1.95 11.64
C ASN A 38 -11.28 0.57 12.26
N SER A 39 -10.31 -0.13 11.70
CA SER A 39 -9.42 -1.03 12.47
C SER A 39 -7.98 -0.48 12.44
N ASN A 40 -7.82 0.78 12.81
CA ASN A 40 -6.51 1.34 13.19
C ASN A 40 -6.18 0.89 14.61
N ASN A 41 -5.68 -0.35 14.73
CA ASN A 41 -4.92 -0.81 15.88
C ASN A 41 -4.24 -2.14 15.53
N LEU A 42 -3.07 -2.07 14.91
CA LEU A 42 -2.07 -3.14 14.96
C LEU A 42 -0.71 -2.50 15.28
N ASN A 43 -0.29 -2.68 16.53
CA ASN A 43 1.05 -2.44 17.06
C ASN A 43 2.04 -3.52 16.52
N PRO A 44 3.36 -3.37 16.74
CA PRO A 44 4.45 -3.41 15.75
C PRO A 44 4.63 -4.73 14.98
N ILE A 45 5.26 -4.63 13.81
CA ILE A 45 5.61 -5.71 12.86
C ILE A 45 6.24 -6.93 13.55
N GLY A 46 5.62 -8.12 13.40
CA GLY A 46 6.12 -9.38 13.96
C GLY A 46 6.70 -10.28 12.87
N PHE A 47 8.03 -10.32 12.73
CA PHE A 47 8.71 -11.33 11.90
C PHE A 47 9.26 -12.47 12.76
N PRO A 48 9.30 -13.72 12.25
CA PRO A 48 8.91 -14.13 10.91
C PRO A 48 7.38 -14.12 10.78
N LEU A 49 6.85 -13.84 9.60
CA LEU A 49 5.43 -13.87 9.31
C LEU A 49 5.14 -15.11 8.45
N VAL A 50 4.19 -15.93 8.88
CA VAL A 50 3.66 -17.05 8.08
C VAL A 50 2.18 -16.82 7.86
N VAL A 51 1.74 -16.89 6.60
CA VAL A 51 0.34 -16.77 6.22
C VAL A 51 -0.04 -17.98 5.37
N SER A 52 -1.19 -18.61 5.64
CA SER A 52 -1.65 -19.76 4.84
C SER A 52 -3.13 -19.68 4.47
N THR A 53 -3.52 -20.34 3.37
CA THR A 53 -4.93 -20.53 3.01
C THR A 53 -5.65 -21.41 4.03
N TRP A 54 -6.95 -21.16 4.22
CA TRP A 54 -7.85 -21.88 5.13
C TRP A 54 -7.51 -21.73 6.62
N ASP A 55 -8.53 -21.95 7.45
CA ASP A 55 -8.46 -21.78 8.91
C ASP A 55 -8.94 -23.02 9.68
N SER A 56 -9.12 -24.15 8.99
CA SER A 56 -9.37 -25.43 9.63
C SER A 56 -8.17 -25.83 10.51
N PHE A 57 -8.40 -26.62 11.56
CA PHE A 57 -7.38 -27.00 12.52
C PHE A 57 -6.12 -27.60 11.87
N ASP A 58 -6.28 -28.39 10.81
CA ASP A 58 -5.14 -29.01 10.13
C ASP A 58 -4.34 -28.00 9.29
N PHE A 59 -4.99 -26.99 8.70
CA PHE A 59 -4.31 -25.89 8.01
C PHE A 59 -3.57 -24.97 8.99
N GLN A 60 -4.17 -24.69 10.16
CA GLN A 60 -3.49 -23.94 11.23
C GLN A 60 -2.23 -24.68 11.72
N ALA A 61 -2.32 -26.00 11.89
CA ALA A 61 -1.17 -26.82 12.29
C ALA A 61 -0.03 -26.76 11.26
N ALA A 62 -0.35 -26.71 9.96
CA ALA A 62 0.63 -26.54 8.90
C ALA A 62 1.34 -25.17 8.95
N ALA A 63 0.59 -24.08 9.14
CA ALA A 63 1.16 -22.74 9.30
C ALA A 63 2.06 -22.64 10.54
N GLN A 64 1.61 -23.20 11.67
CA GLN A 64 2.40 -23.26 12.90
C GLN A 64 3.68 -24.09 12.70
N LYS A 65 3.60 -25.23 12.00
CA LYS A 65 4.76 -26.06 11.71
C LYS A 65 5.82 -25.31 10.90
N ALA A 66 5.42 -24.58 9.86
CA ALA A 66 6.35 -23.75 9.08
C ALA A 66 7.04 -22.70 9.97
N PHE A 67 6.28 -22.00 10.80
CA PHE A 67 6.80 -21.01 11.74
C PHE A 67 7.80 -21.62 12.74
N ASP A 68 7.46 -22.75 13.35
CA ASP A 68 8.29 -23.46 14.32
C ASP A 68 9.61 -23.92 13.69
N ILE A 69 9.57 -24.51 12.48
CA ILE A 69 10.77 -24.94 11.75
C ILE A 69 11.67 -23.76 11.42
N PHE A 70 11.08 -22.63 11.01
CA PHE A 70 11.86 -21.44 10.70
C PHE A 70 12.54 -20.85 11.95
N ARG A 71 11.82 -20.79 13.08
CA ARG A 71 12.33 -20.25 14.36
C ARG A 71 13.33 -21.16 15.07
N GLN A 72 13.09 -22.47 15.11
CA GLN A 72 13.96 -23.43 15.78
C GLN A 72 15.30 -23.63 15.05
N GLY A 73 15.42 -23.19 13.80
CA GLY A 73 16.61 -23.37 12.98
C GLY A 73 17.83 -22.57 13.46
N THR A 74 18.56 -23.01 14.49
CA THR A 74 19.97 -22.61 14.65
C THR A 74 20.78 -23.71 15.31
N VAL A 75 21.47 -24.57 14.53
CA VAL A 75 22.79 -25.12 14.92
C VAL A 75 23.55 -25.61 13.67
N GLY A 76 24.42 -24.76 13.12
CA GLY A 76 25.36 -25.10 12.05
C GLY A 76 25.85 -23.84 11.36
N TRP A 77 27.11 -23.46 11.55
CA TRP A 77 27.72 -22.22 11.05
C TRP A 77 27.87 -22.14 9.51
N ASN A 78 26.98 -22.79 8.75
CA ASN A 78 27.09 -22.92 7.29
C ASN A 78 25.76 -23.12 6.53
N THR A 79 24.59 -23.00 7.16
CA THR A 79 23.29 -23.10 6.45
C THR A 79 22.80 -21.74 5.98
N SER A 80 22.68 -21.57 4.65
CA SER A 80 22.18 -20.33 4.04
C SER A 80 20.76 -19.96 4.50
N SER A 81 20.47 -18.65 4.58
CA SER A 81 19.13 -18.10 4.87
C SER A 81 18.04 -18.68 3.95
N SER A 82 18.36 -18.90 2.66
CA SER A 82 17.50 -19.54 1.66
C SER A 82 17.07 -20.97 2.05
N TYR A 83 18.02 -21.81 2.50
CA TYR A 83 17.70 -23.18 2.93
C TYR A 83 16.69 -23.20 4.08
N ARG A 84 16.83 -22.29 5.07
CA ARG A 84 15.94 -22.24 6.24
C ARG A 84 14.50 -21.90 5.86
N ARG A 85 14.31 -20.89 5.00
CA ARG A 85 12.98 -20.49 4.52
C ARG A 85 12.31 -21.60 3.71
N LEU A 86 13.03 -22.16 2.74
CA LEU A 86 12.50 -23.22 1.88
C LEU A 86 12.17 -24.48 2.69
N ASN A 87 13.03 -24.87 3.63
CA ASN A 87 12.75 -25.99 4.52
C ASN A 87 11.49 -25.75 5.37
N ALA A 88 11.27 -24.53 5.86
CA ALA A 88 10.07 -24.17 6.61
C ALA A 88 8.79 -24.27 5.76
N ILE A 89 8.80 -23.74 4.52
CA ILE A 89 7.68 -23.88 3.58
C ILE A 89 7.41 -25.36 3.30
N VAL A 90 8.45 -26.14 2.96
CA VAL A 90 8.32 -27.56 2.61
C VAL A 90 7.77 -28.37 3.78
N GLU A 91 8.27 -28.16 5.00
CA GLU A 91 7.77 -28.89 6.17
C GLU A 91 6.36 -28.46 6.57
N GLY A 92 5.99 -27.19 6.38
CA GLY A 92 4.60 -26.73 6.55
C GLY A 92 3.64 -27.41 5.58
N LEU A 93 3.96 -27.41 4.27
CA LEU A 93 3.15 -28.10 3.25
C LEU A 93 3.08 -29.61 3.52
N SER A 94 4.21 -30.21 3.88
CA SER A 94 4.31 -31.65 4.20
C SER A 94 3.47 -32.03 5.42
N GLU A 95 3.31 -31.15 6.41
CA GLU A 95 2.43 -31.40 7.56
C GLU A 95 0.98 -31.56 7.10
N CYS A 96 0.55 -30.72 6.16
CA CYS A 96 -0.80 -30.77 5.61
C CYS A 96 -1.01 -32.01 4.71
N GLU A 97 0.00 -32.39 3.91
CA GLU A 97 0.00 -33.63 3.12
C GLU A 97 -0.14 -34.88 4.00
N LYS A 98 0.55 -34.91 5.15
CA LYS A 98 0.48 -36.03 6.12
C LYS A 98 -0.87 -36.09 6.83
N ARG A 99 -1.39 -34.94 7.27
CA ARG A 99 -2.69 -34.84 7.96
C ARG A 99 -3.87 -35.10 7.04
N ARG A 100 -3.68 -34.88 5.74
CA ARG A 100 -4.73 -34.88 4.73
C ARG A 100 -5.76 -33.79 5.02
N CYS A 101 -5.28 -32.55 5.17
CA CYS A 101 -6.11 -31.39 5.52
C CYS A 101 -7.38 -31.36 4.67
N ASP A 102 -8.53 -31.39 5.34
CA ASP A 102 -9.88 -31.45 4.77
C ASP A 102 -10.07 -32.46 3.61
N ARG A 103 -9.17 -33.44 3.50
CA ARG A 103 -9.07 -34.45 2.45
C ARG A 103 -8.78 -33.89 1.06
N THR A 104 -8.32 -32.65 0.94
CA THR A 104 -8.00 -31.98 -0.33
C THR A 104 -6.50 -31.80 -0.57
N VAL A 105 -5.69 -32.14 0.44
CA VAL A 105 -4.22 -32.09 0.38
C VAL A 105 -3.67 -33.48 0.70
N GLY A 106 -2.62 -33.89 0.01
CA GLY A 106 -1.99 -35.20 0.22
C GLY A 106 -2.85 -36.39 -0.23
N PHE A 107 -2.47 -37.57 0.26
CA PHE A 107 -3.02 -38.85 -0.19
C PHE A 107 -4.44 -39.12 0.31
N GLY A 108 -5.18 -39.99 -0.39
CA GLY A 108 -6.46 -40.53 0.06
C GLY A 108 -7.67 -39.62 -0.17
N GLY A 109 -7.48 -38.51 -0.86
CA GLY A 109 -8.53 -37.59 -1.28
C GLY A 109 -8.61 -37.44 -2.79
N SER A 110 -9.72 -36.87 -3.28
CA SER A 110 -9.95 -36.48 -4.68
C SER A 110 -9.39 -37.45 -5.75
N PRO A 111 -9.80 -38.73 -5.75
CA PRO A 111 -9.39 -39.65 -6.81
C PRO A 111 -9.88 -39.14 -8.18
N ASP A 112 -9.13 -39.45 -9.23
CA ASP A 112 -9.51 -39.21 -10.61
C ASP A 112 -10.62 -40.18 -11.09
N GLU A 113 -11.03 -40.07 -12.35
CA GLU A 113 -12.03 -40.95 -12.96
C GLU A 113 -11.61 -42.42 -13.07
N ARG A 114 -10.36 -42.78 -12.74
CA ARG A 114 -9.87 -44.16 -12.61
C ARG A 114 -9.69 -44.60 -11.17
N GLY A 115 -10.01 -43.74 -10.20
CA GLY A 115 -9.92 -44.05 -8.78
C GLY A 115 -8.54 -43.78 -8.17
N GLU A 116 -7.63 -43.13 -8.90
CA GLU A 116 -6.28 -42.83 -8.42
C GLU A 116 -6.17 -41.39 -7.92
N THR A 117 -5.58 -41.22 -6.74
CA THR A 117 -5.22 -39.90 -6.23
C THR A 117 -3.86 -39.51 -6.79
N THR A 118 -3.75 -38.29 -7.33
CA THR A 118 -2.49 -37.70 -7.80
C THR A 118 -2.27 -36.34 -7.15
N LEU A 119 -1.01 -35.97 -6.91
CA LEU A 119 -0.65 -34.78 -6.15
C LEU A 119 0.02 -33.71 -7.00
N ASP A 120 -0.27 -32.46 -6.68
CA ASP A 120 0.30 -31.27 -7.29
C ASP A 120 0.99 -30.44 -6.19
N ALA A 121 2.22 -29.99 -6.41
CA ALA A 121 2.91 -29.12 -5.46
C ALA A 121 3.90 -28.16 -6.16
N LEU A 122 4.11 -27.00 -5.54
CA LEU A 122 5.06 -25.96 -5.95
C LEU A 122 5.76 -25.39 -4.73
N VAL A 123 7.06 -25.11 -4.87
CA VAL A 123 7.84 -24.33 -3.91
C VAL A 123 8.63 -23.28 -4.69
N MET A 124 8.66 -22.05 -4.17
CA MET A 124 9.35 -20.92 -4.78
C MET A 124 10.07 -20.08 -3.72
N ASP A 125 11.33 -19.72 -3.98
CA ASP A 125 12.12 -18.77 -3.19
C ASP A 125 12.11 -17.40 -3.89
N GLY A 126 11.89 -16.34 -3.13
CA GLY A 126 11.91 -14.96 -3.63
C GLY A 126 13.29 -14.57 -4.15
N PRO A 127 14.38 -14.74 -3.36
CA PRO A 127 15.73 -14.47 -3.82
C PRO A 127 16.11 -15.38 -5.00
N GLY A 128 16.38 -14.77 -6.15
CA GLY A 128 16.78 -15.48 -7.37
C GLY A 128 15.65 -16.23 -8.07
N HIS A 129 14.39 -16.06 -7.64
CA HIS A 129 13.18 -16.63 -8.27
C HIS A 129 13.26 -18.13 -8.55
N LYS A 130 13.97 -18.90 -7.71
CA LYS A 130 14.07 -20.34 -7.88
C LYS A 130 12.71 -20.97 -7.61
N SER A 131 12.27 -21.86 -8.50
CA SER A 131 11.03 -22.61 -8.36
C SER A 131 11.25 -24.07 -8.70
N GLY A 132 10.54 -24.94 -8.00
CA GLY A 132 10.42 -26.35 -8.35
C GLY A 132 9.02 -26.82 -8.06
N ALA A 133 8.49 -27.63 -8.96
CA ALA A 133 7.12 -28.08 -8.94
C ALA A 133 6.97 -29.49 -9.51
N VAL A 134 5.91 -30.15 -9.06
CA VAL A 134 5.45 -31.43 -9.57
C VAL A 134 3.96 -31.37 -9.80
N ALA A 135 3.48 -31.98 -10.89
CA ALA A 135 2.05 -32.08 -11.17
C ALA A 135 1.68 -33.50 -11.57
N GLU A 136 0.46 -33.92 -11.25
CA GLU A 136 0.00 -35.29 -11.45
C GLU A 136 0.94 -36.34 -10.82
N LEU A 137 1.65 -36.00 -9.74
CA LEU A 137 2.61 -36.89 -9.10
C LEU A 137 1.89 -38.13 -8.57
N ARG A 138 2.37 -39.29 -9.00
CA ARG A 138 1.75 -40.59 -8.71
C ARG A 138 2.59 -41.31 -7.67
N ARG A 139 1.92 -41.98 -6.73
CA ARG A 139 2.51 -42.96 -5.81
C ARG A 139 3.68 -42.45 -4.95
N ILE A 140 3.76 -41.15 -4.69
CA ILE A 140 4.72 -40.52 -3.77
C ILE A 140 3.95 -39.56 -2.86
N LYS A 141 3.94 -39.79 -1.55
CA LYS A 141 3.13 -38.99 -0.61
C LYS A 141 3.67 -37.58 -0.36
N SER A 142 4.99 -37.39 -0.50
CA SER A 142 5.70 -36.16 -0.11
C SER A 142 5.85 -35.19 -1.28
N ALA A 143 4.75 -34.72 -1.87
CA ALA A 143 4.79 -33.93 -3.10
C ALA A 143 5.59 -32.62 -2.96
N ALA A 144 5.41 -31.88 -1.87
CA ALA A 144 6.19 -30.66 -1.59
C ALA A 144 7.71 -30.91 -1.51
N LYS A 145 8.13 -32.08 -1.00
CA LYS A 145 9.55 -32.46 -0.93
C LYS A 145 10.11 -32.82 -2.30
N VAL A 146 9.31 -33.49 -3.14
CA VAL A 146 9.72 -33.75 -4.53
C VAL A 146 9.82 -32.45 -5.32
N ALA A 147 8.87 -31.51 -5.15
CA ALA A 147 8.95 -30.17 -5.75
C ALA A 147 10.24 -29.43 -5.36
N TRP A 148 10.64 -29.51 -4.09
CA TRP A 148 11.93 -28.97 -3.63
C TRP A 148 13.14 -29.72 -4.20
N ALA A 149 13.04 -31.04 -4.41
CA ALA A 149 14.08 -31.82 -5.09
C ALA A 149 14.22 -31.41 -6.57
N VAL A 150 13.12 -31.16 -7.29
CA VAL A 150 13.14 -30.62 -8.67
C VAL A 150 13.92 -29.32 -8.72
N MET A 151 13.65 -28.39 -7.78
CA MET A 151 14.35 -27.11 -7.68
C MET A 151 15.87 -27.26 -7.48
N ASN A 152 16.31 -28.27 -6.73
CA ASN A 152 17.70 -28.41 -6.30
C ASN A 152 18.56 -29.30 -7.21
N TYR A 153 17.95 -30.29 -7.88
CA TYR A 153 18.66 -31.34 -8.60
C TYR A 153 18.39 -31.34 -10.10
N THR A 154 17.67 -30.35 -10.61
CA THR A 154 17.42 -30.19 -12.04
C THR A 154 17.56 -28.72 -12.45
N GLU A 155 17.80 -28.48 -13.75
CA GLU A 155 17.67 -27.13 -14.33
C GLU A 155 16.22 -26.82 -14.75
N HIS A 156 15.29 -27.74 -14.47
CA HIS A 156 13.87 -27.63 -14.80
C HIS A 156 13.07 -27.14 -13.59
N SER A 157 11.92 -26.52 -13.85
CA SER A 157 11.05 -25.99 -12.78
C SER A 157 9.79 -26.83 -12.54
N LEU A 158 9.43 -27.73 -13.46
CA LEU A 158 8.22 -28.54 -13.38
C LEU A 158 8.43 -29.92 -14.02
N LEU A 159 8.19 -30.98 -13.26
CA LEU A 159 8.10 -32.36 -13.76
C LEU A 159 6.68 -32.90 -13.55
N VAL A 160 6.19 -33.75 -14.46
CA VAL A 160 4.79 -34.19 -14.40
C VAL A 160 4.60 -35.70 -14.54
N GLY A 161 3.54 -36.20 -13.92
CA GLY A 161 3.03 -37.55 -14.04
C GLY A 161 4.00 -38.65 -13.63
N GLU A 162 3.93 -39.77 -14.34
CA GLU A 162 4.76 -40.95 -14.10
C GLU A 162 6.28 -40.63 -14.14
N LYS A 163 6.69 -39.66 -14.97
CA LYS A 163 8.09 -39.22 -15.06
C LYS A 163 8.55 -38.40 -13.86
N ALA A 164 7.64 -37.70 -13.18
CA ALA A 164 7.94 -37.09 -11.89
C ALA A 164 8.14 -38.16 -10.80
N THR A 165 7.40 -39.28 -10.86
CA THR A 165 7.60 -40.43 -9.96
C THR A 165 8.94 -41.11 -10.19
N GLU A 166 9.33 -41.36 -11.45
CA GLU A 166 10.67 -41.90 -11.78
C GLU A 166 11.80 -41.00 -11.27
N PHE A 167 11.65 -39.67 -11.39
CA PHE A 167 12.58 -38.72 -10.81
C PHE A 167 12.61 -38.81 -9.28
N ALA A 168 11.44 -38.87 -8.63
CA ALA A 168 11.37 -38.99 -7.17
C ALA A 168 12.06 -40.26 -6.67
N LEU A 169 11.84 -41.40 -7.33
CA LEU A 169 12.53 -42.65 -7.02
C LEU A 169 14.06 -42.52 -7.17
N ALA A 170 14.53 -41.82 -8.20
CA ALA A 170 15.95 -41.56 -8.40
C ALA A 170 16.57 -40.65 -7.31
N MET A 171 15.74 -39.88 -6.60
CA MET A 171 16.11 -39.04 -5.45
C MET A 171 15.84 -39.74 -4.11
N ASP A 172 15.73 -41.07 -4.11
CA ASP A 172 15.49 -41.92 -2.93
C ASP A 172 14.15 -41.67 -2.20
N PHE A 173 13.12 -41.16 -2.89
CA PHE A 173 11.76 -41.17 -2.35
C PHE A 173 11.14 -42.57 -2.46
N GLU A 174 10.33 -42.95 -1.47
CA GLU A 174 9.65 -44.24 -1.46
C GLU A 174 8.33 -44.20 -2.23
N GLU A 175 8.11 -45.23 -3.05
CA GLU A 175 6.84 -45.44 -3.74
C GLU A 175 5.80 -46.03 -2.78
N GLU A 176 4.70 -45.30 -2.62
CA GLU A 176 3.61 -45.65 -1.73
C GLU A 176 2.26 -45.38 -2.40
N SER A 177 1.26 -46.24 -2.12
CA SER A 177 -0.11 -46.00 -2.58
C SER A 177 -0.63 -44.66 -2.06
N LEU A 178 -1.12 -43.82 -2.97
CA LEU A 178 -1.87 -42.61 -2.63
C LEU A 178 -3.34 -42.89 -2.34
N SER A 179 -3.84 -44.07 -2.70
CA SER A 179 -5.23 -44.46 -2.43
C SER A 179 -5.40 -44.96 -1.00
N THR A 180 -6.52 -44.57 -0.39
CA THR A 180 -7.07 -45.08 0.87
C THR A 180 -8.41 -45.76 0.62
N GLU A 181 -8.87 -46.58 1.56
CA GLU A 181 -10.22 -47.17 1.47
C GLU A 181 -11.31 -46.11 1.28
N GLU A 182 -11.10 -44.93 1.87
CA GLU A 182 -12.00 -43.78 1.70
C GLU A 182 -12.02 -43.27 0.26
N SER A 183 -10.86 -43.03 -0.37
CA SER A 183 -10.81 -42.62 -1.78
C SER A 183 -11.40 -43.66 -2.73
N LEU A 184 -11.16 -44.95 -2.45
CA LEU A 184 -11.74 -46.04 -3.22
C LEU A 184 -13.27 -46.05 -3.10
N GLU A 185 -13.80 -45.84 -1.90
CA GLU A 185 -15.25 -45.75 -1.69
C GLU A 185 -15.85 -44.49 -2.34
N MET A 186 -15.15 -43.35 -2.35
CA MET A 186 -15.57 -42.17 -3.12
C MET A 186 -15.72 -42.50 -4.61
N HIS A 187 -14.73 -43.18 -5.18
CA HIS A 187 -14.75 -43.58 -6.58
C HIS A 187 -15.86 -44.60 -6.87
N ARG A 188 -16.04 -45.62 -6.02
CA ARG A 188 -17.16 -46.59 -6.16
C ARG A 188 -18.51 -45.89 -6.12
N ASN A 189 -18.70 -44.92 -5.22
CA ASN A 189 -19.96 -44.19 -5.12
C ASN A 189 -20.20 -43.26 -6.32
N TRP A 190 -19.14 -42.66 -6.86
CA TRP A 190 -19.21 -41.91 -8.11
C TRP A 190 -19.61 -42.80 -9.30
N LEU A 191 -19.03 -44.00 -9.43
CA LEU A 191 -19.42 -44.98 -10.45
C LEU A 191 -20.89 -45.41 -10.30
N LYS A 192 -21.34 -45.70 -9.06
CA LYS A 192 -22.76 -46.01 -8.77
C LYS A 192 -23.68 -44.85 -9.15
N ALA A 193 -23.21 -43.62 -9.00
CA ALA A 193 -23.91 -42.40 -9.40
C ALA A 193 -23.78 -42.07 -10.91
N LYS A 194 -23.45 -43.07 -11.74
CA LYS A 194 -23.26 -42.91 -13.20
C LYS A 194 -22.25 -41.82 -13.54
N CYS A 195 -21.15 -41.79 -12.78
CA CYS A 195 -20.04 -40.89 -12.98
C CYS A 195 -20.40 -39.41 -12.78
N GLN A 196 -21.30 -39.07 -11.86
CA GLN A 196 -21.70 -37.68 -11.60
C GLN A 196 -21.16 -37.11 -10.27
N PRO A 197 -20.71 -35.84 -10.25
CA PRO A 197 -20.50 -34.96 -11.42
C PRO A 197 -19.29 -35.41 -12.27
N ASN A 198 -19.25 -35.05 -13.56
CA ASN A 198 -18.06 -35.20 -14.40
C ASN A 198 -17.64 -33.89 -15.08
N PHE A 199 -16.49 -33.95 -15.75
CA PHE A 199 -15.85 -32.82 -16.42
C PHE A 199 -15.82 -32.93 -17.95
N TRP A 200 -16.29 -34.05 -18.52
CA TRP A 200 -16.33 -34.25 -19.97
C TRP A 200 -17.43 -33.41 -20.61
N ARG A 201 -17.17 -32.86 -21.81
CA ARG A 201 -18.13 -32.05 -22.58
C ARG A 201 -18.05 -32.42 -24.07
N ASN A 202 -19.16 -32.28 -24.78
CA ASN A 202 -19.24 -32.51 -26.24
C ASN A 202 -18.79 -33.92 -26.67
N VAL A 203 -19.13 -34.91 -25.85
CA VAL A 203 -18.80 -36.32 -26.05
C VAL A 203 -20.01 -37.23 -25.89
N GLN A 204 -19.91 -38.42 -26.47
CA GLN A 204 -20.84 -39.53 -26.30
C GLN A 204 -20.16 -40.70 -25.56
N PRO A 205 -20.90 -41.44 -24.72
CA PRO A 205 -22.29 -41.18 -24.33
C PRO A 205 -22.42 -39.86 -23.54
N ASP A 206 -23.63 -39.30 -23.47
CA ASP A 206 -23.88 -38.00 -22.83
C ASP A 206 -23.25 -37.94 -21.42
N PRO A 207 -22.27 -37.04 -21.20
CA PRO A 207 -21.56 -36.99 -19.95
C PRO A 207 -22.47 -36.61 -18.78
N HIS A 208 -23.62 -35.96 -18.97
CA HIS A 208 -24.48 -35.60 -17.85
C HIS A 208 -25.27 -36.78 -17.27
N SER A 209 -25.32 -37.92 -17.97
CA SER A 209 -26.18 -39.05 -17.61
C SER A 209 -25.48 -40.41 -17.57
N GLN A 210 -24.30 -40.55 -18.20
CA GLN A 210 -23.62 -41.83 -18.34
C GLN A 210 -22.10 -41.73 -18.16
N CYS A 211 -21.52 -42.82 -17.67
CA CYS A 211 -20.07 -43.03 -17.67
C CYS A 211 -19.54 -43.27 -19.09
N GLY A 212 -18.27 -42.95 -19.32
CA GLY A 212 -17.56 -43.28 -20.55
C GLY A 212 -17.32 -44.79 -20.77
N PRO A 213 -16.48 -45.18 -21.74
CA PRO A 213 -15.50 -44.34 -22.42
C PRO A 213 -16.16 -43.29 -23.33
N TYR A 214 -15.69 -42.05 -23.20
CA TYR A 214 -16.21 -40.93 -23.95
C TYR A 214 -15.51 -40.80 -25.31
N LYS A 215 -16.26 -40.48 -26.35
CA LYS A 215 -15.77 -40.16 -27.70
C LYS A 215 -16.38 -38.85 -28.18
N PRO A 216 -15.68 -38.05 -29.00
CA PRO A 216 -16.27 -36.83 -29.56
C PRO A 216 -17.55 -37.12 -30.37
N ASN A 217 -18.55 -36.25 -30.26
CA ASN A 217 -19.86 -36.41 -30.91
C ASN A 217 -19.81 -36.55 -32.45
N TRP A 218 -18.73 -36.11 -33.09
CA TRP A 218 -18.58 -36.16 -34.55
C TRP A 218 -18.12 -37.51 -35.11
N MET A 219 -17.75 -38.48 -34.25
CA MET A 219 -17.27 -39.79 -34.70
C MET A 219 -18.37 -40.76 -35.16
N GLU A 220 -19.66 -40.44 -34.95
CA GLU A 220 -20.81 -41.23 -35.47
C GLU A 220 -21.55 -40.55 -36.63
N ALA A 221 -21.00 -39.47 -37.22
CA ALA A 221 -21.54 -38.92 -38.45
C ALA A 221 -21.19 -39.86 -39.63
N ASP A 222 -22.08 -40.82 -39.88
CA ASP A 222 -22.01 -41.81 -40.95
C ASP A 222 -21.55 -41.20 -42.30
N GLY A 223 -20.33 -41.56 -42.72
CA GLY A 223 -19.97 -41.58 -44.14
C GLY A 223 -19.46 -40.28 -44.79
N ALA A 224 -18.97 -39.28 -44.04
CA ALA A 224 -18.31 -38.11 -44.62
C ALA A 224 -16.80 -38.09 -44.33
N ASP A 225 -16.02 -37.85 -45.39
CA ASP A 225 -14.56 -37.75 -45.43
C ASP A 225 -13.95 -37.08 -44.21
N PHE A 226 -12.86 -37.67 -43.71
CA PHE A 226 -12.00 -37.14 -42.65
C PHE A 226 -11.81 -35.62 -42.77
N LEU A 227 -12.52 -34.86 -41.94
CA LEU A 227 -12.32 -33.43 -41.83
C LEU A 227 -10.89 -33.18 -41.31
N SER A 228 -10.12 -32.42 -42.09
CA SER A 228 -8.76 -32.03 -41.70
C SER A 228 -8.81 -31.16 -40.43
N PRO A 229 -7.76 -31.14 -39.58
CA PRO A 229 -7.70 -30.31 -38.37
C PRO A 229 -7.99 -28.81 -38.61
N LYS A 230 -7.82 -28.31 -39.84
CA LYS A 230 -8.19 -26.94 -40.24
C LYS A 230 -9.69 -26.70 -40.37
N GLN A 231 -10.48 -27.72 -40.68
CA GLN A 231 -11.95 -27.62 -40.80
C GLN A 231 -12.65 -27.70 -39.44
N LEU A 232 -12.01 -28.35 -38.46
CA LEU A 232 -12.48 -28.45 -37.06
C LEU A 232 -12.59 -27.10 -36.36
N VAL A 233 -11.77 -26.10 -36.72
CA VAL A 233 -11.77 -24.77 -36.10
C VAL A 233 -13.01 -23.95 -36.48
N ASN A 234 -13.62 -24.21 -37.64
CA ASN A 234 -14.73 -23.41 -38.15
C ASN A 234 -16.12 -23.97 -37.83
N SER A 235 -16.23 -25.21 -37.36
CA SER A 235 -17.52 -25.89 -37.11
C SER A 235 -17.91 -25.97 -35.63
N ILE A 236 -17.05 -25.53 -34.71
CA ILE A 236 -17.39 -25.45 -33.29
C ILE A 236 -18.24 -24.19 -33.08
N GLY A 237 -19.56 -24.33 -33.30
CA GLY A 237 -20.52 -23.36 -32.81
C GLY A 237 -20.38 -23.30 -31.29
N PHE A 238 -19.84 -22.20 -30.77
CA PHE A 238 -19.81 -21.93 -29.35
C PHE A 238 -21.24 -21.57 -28.92
N GLU A 239 -22.01 -22.55 -28.48
CA GLU A 239 -23.15 -22.25 -27.62
C GLU A 239 -22.59 -21.74 -26.28
N GLU A 240 -22.77 -20.44 -26.03
CA GLU A 240 -22.63 -19.85 -24.70
C GLU A 240 -23.75 -20.41 -23.83
N GLU A 241 -23.48 -21.48 -23.07
CA GLU A 241 -24.36 -21.84 -21.96
C GLU A 241 -23.61 -22.44 -20.76
N GLU A 242 -24.00 -21.87 -19.62
CA GLU A 242 -23.70 -22.16 -18.21
C GLU A 242 -22.32 -22.72 -17.86
N ALA A 243 -21.47 -21.81 -17.34
CA ALA A 243 -20.35 -22.17 -16.49
C ALA A 243 -20.88 -23.00 -15.32
N PHE A 244 -20.80 -24.33 -15.44
CA PHE A 244 -21.17 -25.28 -14.40
C PHE A 244 -20.26 -25.09 -13.18
N GLY A 245 -20.63 -24.13 -12.35
CA GLY A 245 -20.10 -23.90 -11.00
C GLY A 245 -20.55 -25.04 -10.10
N GLY A 246 -19.90 -26.19 -10.26
CA GLY A 246 -20.00 -27.29 -9.32
C GLY A 246 -19.41 -26.84 -7.99
N SER A 247 -20.25 -26.31 -7.09
CA SER A 247 -19.91 -25.69 -5.80
C SER A 247 -19.25 -26.59 -4.74
N LYS A 248 -18.52 -27.66 -5.12
CA LYS A 248 -17.82 -28.51 -4.15
C LYS A 248 -16.52 -29.08 -4.73
N ASN A 249 -15.45 -28.84 -3.98
CA ASN A 249 -14.16 -29.54 -3.98
C ASN A 249 -13.06 -28.89 -4.82
N HIS A 250 -12.31 -27.96 -4.23
CA HIS A 250 -10.91 -28.25 -3.89
C HIS A 250 -10.30 -27.10 -3.08
N ASP A 251 -9.74 -27.49 -1.95
CA ASP A 251 -9.08 -26.59 -1.02
C ASP A 251 -7.57 -26.88 -1.14
N THR A 252 -6.82 -25.92 -1.66
CA THR A 252 -5.36 -25.99 -1.79
C THR A 252 -4.74 -25.38 -0.55
N ILE A 253 -3.75 -26.04 0.07
CA ILE A 253 -2.88 -25.36 1.04
C ILE A 253 -1.89 -24.51 0.24
N GLY A 254 -1.85 -23.23 0.55
CA GLY A 254 -0.79 -22.31 0.15
C GLY A 254 -0.19 -21.70 1.41
N ILE A 255 1.13 -21.58 1.47
CA ILE A 255 1.85 -20.95 2.57
C ILE A 255 2.77 -19.87 2.00
N ILE A 256 2.77 -18.70 2.63
CA ILE A 256 3.72 -17.60 2.41
C ILE A 256 4.51 -17.44 3.71
N LEU A 257 5.83 -17.30 3.59
CA LEU A 257 6.73 -16.99 4.69
C LEU A 257 7.51 -15.73 4.35
N VAL A 258 7.53 -14.76 5.26
CA VAL A 258 8.39 -13.58 5.24
C VAL A 258 9.37 -13.70 6.42
N ASP A 259 10.66 -13.74 6.13
CA ASP A 259 11.70 -13.86 7.15
C ASP A 259 12.07 -12.52 7.82
N PHE A 260 13.02 -12.57 8.76
CA PHE A 260 13.50 -11.39 9.50
C PHE A 260 14.22 -10.35 8.63
N GLU A 261 14.71 -10.75 7.46
CA GLU A 261 15.42 -9.92 6.49
C GLU A 261 14.46 -9.40 5.39
N GLY A 262 13.16 -9.69 5.50
CA GLY A 262 12.16 -9.36 4.50
C GLY A 262 12.18 -10.29 3.28
N ASN A 263 12.97 -11.38 3.30
CA ASN A 263 12.96 -12.32 2.20
C ASN A 263 11.71 -13.20 2.25
N VAL A 264 11.18 -13.49 1.07
CA VAL A 264 9.92 -14.22 0.93
C VAL A 264 10.11 -15.60 0.30
N ALA A 265 9.33 -16.57 0.75
CA ALA A 265 9.18 -17.86 0.09
C ALA A 265 7.70 -18.25 0.13
N ALA A 266 7.25 -18.99 -0.87
CA ALA A 266 5.89 -19.51 -0.88
C ALA A 266 5.83 -20.87 -1.53
N GLY A 267 4.75 -21.59 -1.25
CA GLY A 267 4.48 -22.84 -1.93
C GLY A 267 3.05 -23.29 -1.71
N THR A 268 2.67 -24.31 -2.49
CA THR A 268 1.32 -24.85 -2.56
C THR A 268 1.36 -26.37 -2.66
N SER A 269 0.33 -27.04 -2.15
CA SER A 269 0.13 -28.48 -2.31
C SER A 269 -1.37 -28.80 -2.39
N SER A 270 -1.75 -29.75 -3.25
CA SER A 270 -3.14 -30.17 -3.46
C SER A 270 -3.21 -31.58 -4.03
N ASN A 271 -4.34 -32.27 -3.81
CA ASN A 271 -4.71 -33.46 -4.58
C ASN A 271 -5.70 -33.17 -5.71
N GLY A 272 -6.02 -31.88 -5.93
CA GLY A 272 -6.79 -31.38 -7.06
C GLY A 272 -8.30 -31.65 -6.97
N ALA A 273 -8.99 -31.47 -8.10
CA ALA A 273 -10.43 -31.66 -8.19
C ALA A 273 -10.82 -33.15 -8.07
N LYS A 274 -11.87 -33.42 -7.31
CA LYS A 274 -12.42 -34.78 -7.16
C LYS A 274 -13.07 -35.26 -8.46
N ASN A 275 -12.79 -36.51 -8.85
CA ASN A 275 -13.24 -37.15 -10.09
C ASN A 275 -12.71 -36.45 -11.36
N LYS A 276 -11.56 -35.77 -11.24
CA LYS A 276 -10.88 -35.13 -12.38
C LYS A 276 -10.58 -36.13 -13.49
N ILE A 277 -10.52 -35.64 -14.73
CA ILE A 277 -10.02 -36.43 -15.86
C ILE A 277 -8.56 -36.79 -15.58
N VAL A 278 -8.15 -38.01 -15.94
CA VAL A 278 -6.76 -38.46 -15.78
C VAL A 278 -5.82 -37.48 -16.49
N GLY A 279 -4.78 -37.02 -15.79
CA GLY A 279 -3.83 -36.03 -16.30
C GLY A 279 -4.23 -34.57 -16.04
N ARG A 280 -5.39 -34.27 -15.44
CA ARG A 280 -5.76 -32.90 -15.08
C ARG A 280 -4.81 -32.34 -14.01
N VAL A 281 -4.24 -31.18 -14.31
CA VAL A 281 -3.42 -30.37 -13.41
C VAL A 281 -4.17 -29.09 -13.05
N GLY A 282 -4.15 -28.69 -11.77
CA GLY A 282 -4.77 -27.45 -11.30
C GLY A 282 -3.82 -26.24 -11.33
N ASP A 283 -4.18 -25.19 -10.60
CA ASP A 283 -3.35 -24.00 -10.39
C ASP A 283 -2.17 -24.26 -9.42
N ALA A 284 -2.36 -25.17 -8.46
CA ALA A 284 -1.43 -25.45 -7.36
C ALA A 284 0.05 -25.63 -7.78
N PRO A 285 0.43 -26.34 -8.85
CA PRO A 285 1.83 -26.52 -9.23
C PRO A 285 2.33 -25.46 -10.23
N ILE A 286 1.49 -24.50 -10.61
CA ILE A 286 1.79 -23.52 -11.66
C ILE A 286 2.24 -22.21 -11.03
N VAL A 287 3.49 -21.83 -11.29
CA VAL A 287 4.08 -20.54 -10.87
C VAL A 287 3.22 -19.39 -11.39
N GLY A 288 2.87 -18.47 -10.50
CA GLY A 288 2.00 -17.34 -10.80
C GLY A 288 0.51 -17.64 -10.61
N ALA A 289 0.07 -18.88 -10.76
CA ALA A 289 -1.30 -19.26 -10.47
C ALA A 289 -1.44 -19.65 -9.00
N GLY A 290 -0.90 -20.81 -8.62
CA GLY A 290 -0.99 -21.34 -7.25
C GLY A 290 -0.17 -20.55 -6.25
N ALA A 291 1.07 -20.19 -6.59
CA ALA A 291 1.91 -19.34 -5.75
C ALA A 291 2.83 -18.44 -6.59
N PHE A 292 3.16 -17.27 -6.06
CA PHE A 292 4.19 -16.39 -6.63
C PHE A 292 4.86 -15.57 -5.53
N VAL A 293 6.18 -15.39 -5.63
CA VAL A 293 6.95 -14.53 -4.74
C VAL A 293 7.93 -13.66 -5.52
N ASP A 294 8.10 -12.45 -5.03
CA ASP A 294 9.13 -11.51 -5.45
C ASP A 294 9.72 -10.83 -4.20
N ASN A 295 11.05 -10.88 -4.07
CA ASN A 295 11.74 -10.41 -2.87
C ASN A 295 11.75 -8.90 -2.68
N GLU A 296 11.41 -8.12 -3.71
CA GLU A 296 11.26 -6.67 -3.63
C GLU A 296 9.82 -6.27 -3.27
N VAL A 297 8.87 -7.23 -3.23
CA VAL A 297 7.44 -6.94 -3.13
C VAL A 297 6.73 -7.76 -2.05
N GLY A 298 6.74 -9.08 -2.16
CA GLY A 298 5.89 -9.96 -1.35
C GLY A 298 5.62 -11.32 -1.98
N GLY A 299 4.69 -12.04 -1.37
CA GLY A 299 4.18 -13.32 -1.85
C GLY A 299 2.65 -13.36 -1.93
N ALA A 300 2.14 -14.19 -2.82
CA ALA A 300 0.73 -14.54 -2.88
C ALA A 300 0.54 -16.03 -3.15
N VAL A 301 -0.54 -16.59 -2.60
CA VAL A 301 -0.98 -17.97 -2.83
C VAL A 301 -2.47 -18.02 -3.11
N ALA A 302 -2.90 -18.97 -3.94
CA ALA A 302 -4.26 -19.13 -4.40
C ALA A 302 -4.86 -20.49 -4.03
N THR A 303 -6.18 -20.52 -3.98
CA THR A 303 -6.99 -21.74 -3.83
C THR A 303 -8.33 -21.54 -4.53
N GLY A 304 -9.01 -22.63 -4.91
CA GLY A 304 -10.32 -22.58 -5.54
C GLY A 304 -10.34 -23.35 -6.84
N ASP A 305 -11.19 -22.95 -7.79
CA ASP A 305 -11.32 -23.58 -9.12
C ASP A 305 -10.03 -23.43 -9.94
N GLY A 306 -9.11 -24.38 -9.80
CA GLY A 306 -7.78 -24.34 -10.40
C GLY A 306 -7.78 -24.12 -11.92
N ASP A 307 -8.80 -24.58 -12.64
CA ASP A 307 -8.91 -24.37 -14.09
C ASP A 307 -9.26 -22.92 -14.45
N VAL A 308 -10.06 -22.26 -13.61
CA VAL A 308 -10.34 -20.83 -13.74
C VAL A 308 -9.17 -20.01 -13.18
N MET A 309 -8.65 -20.34 -12.00
CA MET A 309 -7.55 -19.63 -11.36
C MET A 309 -6.32 -19.57 -12.28
N MET A 310 -5.92 -20.69 -12.91
CA MET A 310 -4.75 -20.69 -13.80
C MET A 310 -4.88 -19.80 -15.04
N ARG A 311 -6.10 -19.54 -15.54
CA ARG A 311 -6.31 -18.66 -16.71
C ARG A 311 -5.97 -17.20 -16.42
N PHE A 312 -6.02 -16.80 -15.16
CA PHE A 312 -5.82 -15.41 -14.73
C PHE A 312 -4.53 -15.19 -13.95
N VAL A 313 -3.83 -16.27 -13.59
CA VAL A 313 -2.53 -16.22 -12.91
C VAL A 313 -2.57 -15.29 -11.67
N PRO A 314 -3.53 -15.50 -10.75
CA PRO A 314 -3.95 -14.50 -9.76
C PRO A 314 -2.90 -14.21 -8.69
N SER A 315 -2.03 -15.17 -8.35
CA SER A 315 -0.95 -14.93 -7.39
C SER A 315 0.09 -13.96 -7.97
N PHE A 316 0.48 -14.15 -9.24
CA PHE A 316 1.33 -13.19 -9.96
C PHE A 316 0.66 -11.82 -10.03
N LEU A 317 -0.61 -11.77 -10.41
CA LEU A 317 -1.34 -10.52 -10.50
C LEU A 317 -1.41 -9.81 -9.13
N ALA A 318 -1.66 -10.53 -8.04
CA ALA A 318 -1.66 -9.94 -6.70
C ALA A 318 -0.29 -9.38 -6.34
N VAL A 319 0.81 -10.10 -6.60
CA VAL A 319 2.16 -9.57 -6.36
C VAL A 319 2.45 -8.34 -7.25
N GLU A 320 2.07 -8.35 -8.52
CA GLU A 320 2.26 -7.17 -9.38
C GLU A 320 1.40 -5.98 -8.94
N GLN A 321 0.18 -6.21 -8.46
CA GLN A 321 -0.64 -5.15 -7.87
C GLN A 321 0.01 -4.57 -6.61
N MET A 322 0.62 -5.40 -5.76
CA MET A 322 1.43 -4.92 -4.64
C MET A 322 2.66 -4.13 -5.11
N ARG A 323 3.30 -4.55 -6.22
CA ARG A 323 4.40 -3.78 -6.85
C ARG A 323 3.95 -2.39 -7.28
N TYR A 324 2.70 -2.25 -7.75
CA TYR A 324 2.09 -0.96 -8.06
C TYR A 324 1.64 -0.15 -6.82
N GLY A 325 2.02 -0.59 -5.61
CA GLY A 325 1.77 0.13 -4.36
C GLY A 325 0.41 -0.14 -3.71
N LYS A 326 -0.35 -1.15 -4.18
CA LYS A 326 -1.57 -1.58 -3.50
C LYS A 326 -1.22 -2.38 -2.25
N SER A 327 -2.03 -2.23 -1.19
CA SER A 327 -1.93 -3.13 -0.03
C SER A 327 -2.24 -4.58 -0.44
N PRO A 328 -1.77 -5.60 0.31
CA PRO A 328 -2.09 -7.00 0.02
C PRO A 328 -3.60 -7.28 -0.08
N SER A 329 -4.42 -6.58 0.70
CA SER A 329 -5.89 -6.69 0.65
C SER A 329 -6.48 -6.11 -0.64
N GLU A 330 -5.98 -4.97 -1.12
CA GLU A 330 -6.42 -4.38 -2.38
C GLU A 330 -5.93 -5.16 -3.60
N ALA A 331 -4.71 -5.69 -3.52
CA ALA A 331 -4.10 -6.49 -4.56
C ALA A 331 -4.85 -7.81 -4.80
N THR A 332 -5.17 -8.53 -3.72
CA THR A 332 -5.98 -9.77 -3.79
C THR A 332 -7.39 -9.48 -4.29
N ARG A 333 -7.99 -8.34 -3.92
CA ARG A 333 -9.30 -7.90 -4.45
C ARG A 333 -9.27 -7.64 -5.94
N GLU A 334 -8.22 -7.02 -6.47
CA GLU A 334 -8.08 -6.83 -7.92
C GLU A 334 -7.94 -8.18 -8.64
N ALA A 335 -7.13 -9.09 -8.11
CA ALA A 335 -6.93 -10.40 -8.71
C ALA A 335 -8.24 -11.20 -8.80
N ILE A 336 -8.98 -11.31 -7.69
CA ILE A 336 -10.29 -11.96 -7.64
C ILE A 336 -11.33 -11.21 -8.48
N GLY A 337 -11.34 -9.88 -8.43
CA GLY A 337 -12.24 -9.03 -9.20
C GLY A 337 -12.08 -9.23 -10.71
N ARG A 338 -10.84 -9.41 -11.19
CA ARG A 338 -10.58 -9.68 -12.61
C ARG A 338 -11.15 -11.02 -13.06
N ILE A 339 -11.03 -12.05 -12.24
CA ILE A 339 -11.62 -13.37 -12.52
C ILE A 339 -13.14 -13.25 -12.52
N LYS A 340 -13.71 -12.65 -11.48
CA LYS A 340 -15.16 -12.47 -11.30
C LYS A 340 -15.82 -11.76 -12.48
N ARG A 341 -15.16 -10.75 -13.07
CA ARG A 341 -15.66 -10.05 -14.26
C ARG A 341 -15.87 -10.98 -15.47
N ASN A 342 -15.10 -12.06 -15.57
CA ASN A 342 -15.15 -13.01 -16.69
C ASN A 342 -15.89 -14.32 -16.32
N TYR A 343 -15.83 -14.71 -15.05
CA TYR A 343 -16.45 -15.91 -14.51
C TYR A 343 -17.20 -15.56 -13.20
N PRO A 344 -18.39 -14.96 -13.23
CA PRO A 344 -19.05 -14.43 -12.03
C PRO A 344 -19.32 -15.48 -10.94
N ASN A 345 -19.57 -16.73 -11.35
CA ASN A 345 -19.95 -17.83 -10.46
C ASN A 345 -18.75 -18.71 -10.04
N PHE A 346 -17.52 -18.30 -10.34
CA PHE A 346 -16.35 -19.09 -9.96
C PHE A 346 -16.14 -19.09 -8.44
N MET A 347 -15.53 -20.17 -7.96
CA MET A 347 -15.09 -20.31 -6.58
C MET A 347 -13.57 -20.12 -6.52
N GLY A 348 -13.08 -19.23 -5.66
CA GLY A 348 -11.66 -19.12 -5.38
C GLY A 348 -11.26 -17.97 -4.49
N ALA A 349 -10.03 -18.03 -3.98
CA ALA A 349 -9.45 -17.06 -3.07
C ALA A 349 -7.96 -16.86 -3.35
N VAL A 350 -7.46 -15.68 -2.99
CA VAL A 350 -6.03 -15.34 -2.98
C VAL A 350 -5.70 -14.76 -1.61
N VAL A 351 -4.60 -15.21 -1.03
CA VAL A 351 -3.98 -14.61 0.15
C VAL A 351 -2.64 -14.03 -0.26
N ALA A 352 -2.30 -12.85 0.25
CA ALA A 352 -1.03 -12.20 -0.04
C ALA A 352 -0.42 -11.59 1.22
N ALA A 353 0.91 -11.48 1.23
CA ALA A 353 1.68 -10.75 2.22
C ALA A 353 2.81 -9.98 1.53
N ASN A 354 3.09 -8.75 1.96
CA ASN A 354 4.22 -7.98 1.44
C ASN A 354 5.47 -8.12 2.32
N VAL A 355 6.61 -7.68 1.79
CA VAL A 355 7.90 -7.69 2.52
C VAL A 355 7.89 -6.82 3.79
N GLY A 356 6.95 -5.87 3.88
CA GLY A 356 6.72 -5.03 5.07
C GLY A 356 5.95 -5.73 6.19
N GLY A 357 5.45 -6.94 5.97
CA GLY A 357 4.69 -7.72 6.96
C GLY A 357 3.18 -7.41 6.99
N GLU A 358 2.66 -6.63 6.04
CA GLU A 358 1.22 -6.52 5.82
C GLU A 358 0.72 -7.78 5.10
N PHE A 359 -0.54 -8.15 5.34
CA PHE A 359 -1.18 -9.29 4.69
C PHE A 359 -2.66 -9.02 4.43
N GLY A 360 -3.25 -9.80 3.52
CA GLY A 360 -4.64 -9.63 3.12
C GLY A 360 -5.13 -10.78 2.25
N ALA A 361 -6.44 -10.87 2.10
CA ALA A 361 -7.07 -11.90 1.29
C ALA A 361 -8.35 -11.40 0.63
N ALA A 362 -8.72 -12.02 -0.48
CA ALA A 362 -10.01 -11.84 -1.13
C ALA A 362 -10.51 -13.19 -1.68
N CYS A 363 -11.83 -13.34 -1.78
CA CYS A 363 -12.45 -14.55 -2.32
C CYS A 363 -13.74 -14.28 -3.11
N SER A 364 -14.16 -15.25 -3.91
CA SER A 364 -15.43 -15.32 -4.62
C SER A 364 -15.98 -16.74 -4.57
N GLY A 365 -17.31 -16.91 -4.54
CA GLY A 365 -17.97 -18.22 -4.67
C GLY A 365 -17.78 -19.24 -3.53
N ILE A 366 -17.10 -18.90 -2.43
CA ILE A 366 -16.88 -19.80 -1.27
C ILE A 366 -18.02 -19.66 -0.26
N LYS A 367 -18.84 -20.71 -0.14
CA LYS A 367 -20.00 -20.74 0.77
C LYS A 367 -19.54 -20.74 2.23
N GLY A 368 -19.99 -19.76 3.01
CA GLY A 368 -19.61 -19.61 4.42
C GLY A 368 -18.37 -18.73 4.63
N GLY A 369 -17.73 -18.30 3.53
CA GLY A 369 -16.53 -17.48 3.57
C GLY A 369 -15.24 -18.25 3.47
N PHE A 370 -14.15 -17.49 3.33
CA PHE A 370 -12.80 -18.02 3.24
C PHE A 370 -12.00 -17.59 4.47
N GLY A 371 -11.61 -18.55 5.29
CA GLY A 371 -10.65 -18.34 6.36
C GLY A 371 -9.21 -18.45 5.88
N TYR A 372 -8.28 -17.83 6.59
CA TYR A 372 -6.85 -17.99 6.37
C TYR A 372 -6.13 -17.88 7.71
N SER A 373 -4.96 -18.51 7.83
CA SER A 373 -4.20 -18.58 9.08
C SER A 373 -3.00 -17.64 9.04
N VAL A 374 -2.66 -17.02 10.19
CA VAL A 374 -1.50 -16.13 10.34
C VAL A 374 -0.74 -16.48 11.62
N VAL A 375 0.58 -16.62 11.52
CA VAL A 375 1.48 -16.90 12.65
C VAL A 375 2.65 -15.91 12.62
N ASN A 376 2.93 -15.24 13.74
CA ASN A 376 4.01 -14.27 13.86
C ASN A 376 4.65 -14.25 15.28
N ALA A 377 5.79 -13.56 15.43
CA ALA A 377 6.54 -13.52 16.70
C ALA A 377 5.86 -12.75 17.85
N ASN A 378 4.86 -11.90 17.59
CA ASN A 378 4.17 -11.16 18.65
C ASN A 378 3.18 -12.05 19.43
N HIS A 379 2.81 -13.20 18.88
CA HIS A 379 1.83 -14.10 19.49
C HIS A 379 2.41 -15.01 20.58
N GLU A 380 3.74 -15.03 20.81
CA GLU A 380 4.35 -15.85 21.88
C GLU A 380 4.20 -15.26 23.29
N LYS A 381 3.93 -13.95 23.43
CA LYS A 381 3.85 -13.30 24.76
C LYS A 381 2.48 -13.43 25.44
N VAL A 382 1.47 -13.98 24.78
CA VAL A 382 0.16 -14.26 25.39
C VAL A 382 -0.10 -15.76 25.26
N GLY A 383 0.12 -16.50 26.34
CA GLY A 383 -0.25 -17.91 26.39
C GLY A 383 -1.73 -18.08 26.02
N ARG A 384 -1.98 -18.82 24.92
CA ARG A 384 -3.28 -19.22 24.35
C ARG A 384 -4.11 -18.10 23.73
N GLU A 385 -3.84 -17.78 22.46
CA GLU A 385 -4.83 -17.68 21.37
C GLU A 385 -4.08 -17.39 20.05
N ILE A 386 -4.30 -18.23 19.03
CA ILE A 386 -4.01 -17.86 17.64
C ILE A 386 -5.08 -16.82 17.27
N ASP A 387 -4.72 -15.62 16.81
CA ASP A 387 -5.70 -14.63 16.35
C ASP A 387 -6.33 -15.16 15.04
N ILE A 388 -7.45 -15.87 15.16
CA ILE A 388 -8.23 -16.41 14.04
C ILE A 388 -9.11 -15.29 13.51
N ARG A 389 -8.74 -14.71 12.36
CA ARG A 389 -9.61 -13.78 11.63
C ARG A 389 -10.47 -14.53 10.62
N HIS A 390 -11.68 -14.89 11.03
CA HIS A 390 -12.74 -15.30 10.10
C HIS A 390 -13.19 -14.10 9.25
N VAL A 391 -12.93 -14.12 7.93
CA VAL A 391 -13.45 -13.09 7.02
C VAL A 391 -14.18 -13.75 5.84
N SER A 392 -15.48 -13.91 6.00
CA SER A 392 -16.35 -14.42 4.95
C SER A 392 -16.73 -13.31 3.94
N PHE A 393 -16.76 -13.59 2.61
CA PHE A 393 -17.38 -12.74 1.56
C PHE A 393 -18.44 -13.50 0.68
N PHE A 394 -19.50 -12.84 0.18
CA PHE A 394 -20.69 -13.39 -0.50
C PHE A 394 -21.21 -12.36 -1.51
N ASP A 395 -21.61 -12.88 -2.67
CA ASP A 395 -22.29 -12.17 -3.75
C ASP A 395 -23.81 -12.15 -3.54
N ALA A 396 -24.46 -11.03 -3.82
CA ALA A 396 -25.91 -10.95 -3.93
C ALA A 396 -26.28 -10.51 -5.35
N GLY A 397 -26.48 -11.50 -6.22
CA GLY A 397 -27.09 -11.33 -7.53
C GLY A 397 -28.00 -12.51 -7.80
N GLU A 398 -29.26 -12.43 -7.35
CA GLU A 398 -30.37 -13.15 -7.98
C GLU A 398 -31.71 -12.59 -7.46
N SER A 399 -32.51 -12.09 -8.40
CA SER A 399 -33.85 -11.55 -8.20
C SER A 399 -34.82 -12.66 -7.80
N VAL A 400 -35.38 -12.62 -6.59
CA VAL A 400 -36.53 -13.44 -6.22
C VAL A 400 -37.80 -12.60 -6.31
N ARG A 401 -38.63 -12.89 -7.32
CA ARG A 401 -40.03 -12.44 -7.39
C ARG A 401 -40.82 -13.11 -6.26
N TRP A 402 -41.44 -12.33 -5.38
CA TRP A 402 -42.52 -12.83 -4.53
C TRP A 402 -43.85 -12.24 -4.97
N HIS A 403 -44.73 -13.11 -5.43
CA HIS A 403 -46.15 -12.84 -5.62
C HIS A 403 -46.86 -12.69 -4.27
N SER A 404 -47.90 -11.87 -4.31
CA SER A 404 -48.91 -11.58 -3.28
C SER A 404 -49.31 -12.74 -2.37
N ALA A 405 -49.51 -12.45 -1.06
CA ALA A 405 -50.83 -12.50 -0.43
C ALA A 405 -50.79 -12.17 1.08
N SER A 406 -51.64 -11.22 1.46
CA SER A 406 -52.43 -11.12 2.72
C SER A 406 -51.76 -11.22 4.10
N GLY A 407 -51.96 -10.17 4.90
CA GLY A 407 -52.71 -10.33 6.14
C GLY A 407 -51.97 -10.15 7.47
N ILE A 408 -51.94 -8.91 7.95
CA ILE A 408 -52.21 -8.48 9.34
C ILE A 408 -51.60 -9.36 10.45
N HIS A 409 -50.49 -8.89 11.05
CA HIS A 409 -50.23 -8.78 12.50
C HIS A 409 -48.77 -8.33 12.72
N SER A 410 -48.55 -7.04 12.98
CA SER A 410 -47.47 -6.52 13.85
C SER A 410 -47.39 -5.00 13.84
N ALA A 411 -48.46 -4.34 14.32
CA ALA A 411 -48.30 -3.07 15.01
C ALA A 411 -48.12 -3.43 16.49
N VAL A 412 -46.86 -3.42 16.98
CA VAL A 412 -46.43 -3.37 18.40
C VAL A 412 -44.90 -3.56 18.57
N CYS A 413 -44.10 -3.89 17.54
CA CYS A 413 -42.64 -4.09 17.70
C CYS A 413 -41.72 -3.00 17.10
N LEU A 414 -42.22 -1.77 16.83
CA LEU A 414 -41.38 -0.68 16.28
C LEU A 414 -41.24 0.55 17.20
N ALA A 415 -41.28 0.36 18.53
CA ALA A 415 -41.11 1.45 19.51
C ALA A 415 -40.07 1.16 20.62
N ILE A 416 -39.27 0.08 20.53
CA ILE A 416 -38.30 -0.30 21.58
C ILE A 416 -36.86 -0.47 21.04
N LEU A 417 -36.51 0.12 19.89
CA LEU A 417 -35.13 0.09 19.36
C LEU A 417 -34.56 1.47 18.99
N PHE A 418 -34.98 2.52 19.70
CA PHE A 418 -34.40 3.87 19.62
C PHE A 418 -34.22 4.50 21.01
N ALA A 419 -33.61 3.77 21.95
CA ALA A 419 -33.11 4.33 23.22
C ALA A 419 -32.23 3.30 23.96
N ALA A 420 -31.01 3.02 23.47
CA ALA A 420 -29.90 2.52 24.30
C ALA A 420 -28.62 2.34 23.45
N SER A 421 -27.76 3.35 23.38
CA SER A 421 -26.29 3.19 23.38
C SER A 421 -25.59 4.56 23.32
N SER A 422 -25.83 5.35 24.35
CA SER A 422 -24.96 6.44 24.82
C SER A 422 -25.23 6.47 26.32
N SER A 423 -24.31 6.21 27.24
CA SER A 423 -22.93 6.67 27.35
C SER A 423 -22.29 5.88 28.50
N PHE A 424 -20.96 5.78 28.60
CA PHE A 424 -20.26 5.86 29.89
C PHE A 424 -18.77 6.16 29.68
N PHE A 425 -18.39 7.42 29.93
CA PHE A 425 -17.19 7.74 30.71
C PHE A 425 -17.68 8.48 31.97
N ASN A 426 -17.11 8.07 33.10
CA ASN A 426 -17.45 8.48 34.47
C ASN A 426 -17.31 9.99 34.70
N LEU A 427 -18.23 10.60 35.46
CA LEU A 427 -17.89 11.65 36.42
C LEU A 427 -18.90 11.78 37.56
N GLN A 428 -18.37 12.15 38.73
CA GLN A 428 -18.94 12.05 40.06
C GLN A 428 -20.21 12.89 40.30
N ILE A 429 -21.04 12.32 41.18
CA ILE A 429 -22.25 12.88 41.81
C ILE A 429 -21.85 13.90 42.88
N ILE A 430 -22.44 15.09 42.86
CA ILE A 430 -22.79 15.86 44.06
C ILE A 430 -24.22 16.41 43.92
N GLU A 431 -25.00 16.15 44.97
CA GLU A 431 -26.41 16.45 45.21
C GLU A 431 -26.69 17.95 45.46
N PHE A 432 -27.88 18.47 45.10
CA PHE A 432 -29.07 18.58 45.99
C PHE A 432 -30.07 19.66 45.47
N SER A 433 -31.35 19.39 45.74
CA SER A 433 -32.46 20.34 45.97
C SER A 433 -33.26 20.91 44.80
N GLY A 434 -34.39 20.25 44.50
CA GLY A 434 -35.69 20.66 45.08
C GLY A 434 -36.44 21.84 44.45
N MET A 435 -37.36 21.50 43.53
CA MET A 435 -38.72 22.04 43.35
C MET A 435 -38.98 23.55 43.48
N LEU A 436 -39.43 24.19 42.38
CA LEU A 436 -40.83 24.64 42.19
C LEU A 436 -40.97 25.33 40.82
N PHE A 437 -41.95 24.89 40.03
CA PHE A 437 -42.35 25.46 38.75
C PHE A 437 -43.13 26.76 38.94
N ASN A 438 -43.01 27.69 37.98
CA ASN A 438 -44.17 28.30 37.32
C ASN A 438 -43.78 28.92 35.97
N GLY A 439 -44.58 28.58 34.96
CA GLY A 439 -44.39 28.98 33.57
C GLY A 439 -44.90 30.39 33.31
N ASP A 440 -44.07 31.15 32.59
CA ASP A 440 -44.45 32.12 31.56
C ASP A 440 -43.16 32.71 30.98
N SER A 441 -42.51 31.97 30.07
CA SER A 441 -41.53 32.48 29.08
C SER A 441 -40.93 31.37 28.19
N LEU A 442 -41.74 30.40 27.75
CA LEU A 442 -41.33 29.41 26.73
C LEU A 442 -41.97 29.66 25.35
N TYR A 443 -42.52 30.86 25.13
CA TYR A 443 -43.15 31.27 23.87
C TYR A 443 -42.28 32.22 23.03
N ALA A 444 -41.17 32.73 23.57
CA ALA A 444 -40.23 33.59 22.85
C ALA A 444 -38.99 32.85 22.31
N PHE A 445 -38.79 31.58 22.67
CA PHE A 445 -37.63 30.78 22.24
C PHE A 445 -37.96 29.72 21.17
N LEU A 446 -39.24 29.49 20.87
CA LEU A 446 -39.69 28.48 19.90
C LEU A 446 -40.13 29.05 18.54
N ILE A 447 -40.00 30.37 18.33
CA ILE A 447 -40.31 31.03 17.04
C ILE A 447 -39.05 31.46 16.27
N ALA A 448 -37.84 31.34 16.85
CA ALA A 448 -36.59 31.74 16.20
C ALA A 448 -35.76 30.60 15.59
N SER A 449 -36.22 29.34 15.66
CA SER A 449 -35.40 28.17 15.25
C SER A 449 -36.01 27.30 14.15
N PHE A 450 -37.05 27.80 13.44
CA PHE A 450 -37.72 27.07 12.36
C PHE A 450 -37.65 27.79 11.01
N SER A 451 -36.52 28.43 10.70
CA SER A 451 -36.28 29.06 9.40
C SER A 451 -34.88 28.82 8.79
N LEU A 452 -34.16 27.78 9.20
CA LEU A 452 -32.86 27.46 8.58
C LEU A 452 -32.62 25.98 8.24
N VAL A 453 -33.68 25.17 8.09
CA VAL A 453 -33.56 23.74 7.69
C VAL A 453 -34.53 23.36 6.56
N CYS A 454 -35.04 24.33 5.79
CA CYS A 454 -35.84 24.06 4.58
C CYS A 454 -35.32 24.86 3.36
N LEU A 455 -34.04 24.68 3.02
CA LEU A 455 -33.48 25.08 1.71
C LEU A 455 -32.59 23.97 1.11
N SER A 456 -32.99 22.73 1.36
CA SER A 456 -32.52 21.55 0.65
C SER A 456 -33.64 20.52 0.73
N ILE A 457 -34.09 20.03 -0.43
CA ILE A 457 -35.25 19.17 -0.69
C ILE A 457 -36.54 19.98 -0.98
N GLY A 458 -36.55 20.64 -2.15
CA GLY A 458 -37.77 21.07 -2.82
C GLY A 458 -38.21 20.01 -3.82
N VAL A 459 -39.19 19.18 -3.44
CA VAL A 459 -40.01 18.40 -4.37
C VAL A 459 -41.43 18.90 -4.22
N VAL A 460 -41.99 19.48 -5.29
CA VAL A 460 -43.44 19.60 -5.46
C VAL A 460 -43.78 19.15 -6.88
N SER A 461 -44.52 18.06 -6.93
CA SER A 461 -45.21 17.51 -8.09
C SER A 461 -46.56 18.22 -8.32
N ALA A 462 -46.92 18.51 -9.58
CA ALA A 462 -48.30 18.42 -10.11
C ALA A 462 -48.32 18.62 -11.66
N PRO A 463 -49.33 18.12 -12.38
CA PRO A 463 -49.17 17.44 -13.68
C PRO A 463 -49.76 18.19 -14.89
N SER A 464 -49.37 17.84 -16.13
CA SER A 464 -50.26 17.53 -17.28
C SER A 464 -49.54 17.43 -18.65
N TYR A 465 -49.76 16.29 -19.32
CA TYR A 465 -50.07 16.04 -20.74
C TYR A 465 -49.20 16.52 -21.94
N PHE A 466 -49.05 15.53 -22.84
CA PHE A 466 -48.87 15.51 -24.30
C PHE A 466 -47.48 15.46 -24.95
N ASP A 467 -47.48 14.63 -25.99
CA ASP A 467 -46.41 13.98 -26.75
C ASP A 467 -45.65 14.88 -27.74
N ASP A 468 -44.50 14.32 -28.12
CA ASP A 468 -43.95 14.19 -29.48
C ASP A 468 -42.66 14.97 -29.79
N PRO A 469 -41.61 14.31 -30.34
CA PRO A 469 -40.27 14.83 -30.50
C PRO A 469 -40.03 15.33 -31.92
N SER A 470 -39.26 16.41 -32.09
CA SER A 470 -38.34 16.62 -33.22
C SER A 470 -37.90 18.08 -33.31
N LEU A 471 -36.65 18.28 -33.79
CA LEU A 471 -36.10 19.52 -34.37
C LEU A 471 -35.79 20.60 -33.30
N ILE A 472 -34.61 21.19 -33.19
CA ILE A 472 -33.91 22.13 -34.10
C ILE A 472 -32.60 22.48 -33.36
N THR A 473 -31.43 22.13 -33.91
CA THR A 473 -30.39 23.03 -34.47
C THR A 473 -29.92 24.21 -33.59
N ASP A 474 -28.60 24.35 -33.54
CA ASP A 474 -27.78 25.58 -33.58
C ASP A 474 -28.40 26.88 -33.04
N TYR A 475 -27.73 27.50 -32.06
CA TYR A 475 -27.30 28.90 -32.17
C TYR A 475 -26.19 29.21 -31.14
N GLU A 476 -25.07 29.74 -31.64
CA GLU A 476 -24.00 30.38 -30.88
C GLU A 476 -24.45 31.71 -30.22
N SER A 477 -23.64 32.12 -29.25
CA SER A 477 -23.25 33.48 -28.84
C SER A 477 -23.73 34.04 -27.49
N ASP A 478 -22.68 34.46 -26.76
CA ASP A 478 -22.52 35.59 -25.86
C ASP A 478 -22.82 35.48 -24.35
N GLU A 479 -21.70 35.29 -23.64
CA GLU A 479 -21.20 36.00 -22.44
C GLU A 479 -22.20 36.58 -21.42
N SER A 480 -22.09 36.09 -20.19
CA SER A 480 -21.51 36.78 -19.01
C SER A 480 -22.20 36.34 -17.72
N GLY A 481 -21.42 35.87 -16.71
CA GLY A 481 -21.99 35.55 -15.40
C GLY A 481 -21.21 34.58 -14.52
N ALA A 482 -20.02 35.00 -14.08
CA ALA A 482 -19.40 34.75 -12.78
C ALA A 482 -19.52 33.36 -12.09
N PHE A 483 -18.41 32.60 -12.12
CA PHE A 483 -17.75 31.98 -10.96
C PHE A 483 -16.29 31.64 -11.34
N PRO A 484 -15.23 32.33 -10.88
CA PRO A 484 -13.87 31.87 -11.11
C PRO A 484 -13.42 30.91 -10.00
N ASN A 485 -12.79 29.82 -10.45
CA ASN A 485 -12.17 28.71 -9.75
C ASN A 485 -11.89 28.85 -8.24
N LEU A 486 -12.46 27.91 -7.47
CA LEU A 486 -12.13 27.66 -6.05
C LEU A 486 -10.62 27.50 -5.79
N GLN A 487 -9.87 27.00 -6.78
CA GLN A 487 -8.44 26.72 -6.68
C GLN A 487 -7.56 27.98 -6.62
N SER A 488 -7.91 29.06 -7.34
CA SER A 488 -7.13 30.31 -7.28
C SER A 488 -7.34 31.02 -5.96
N ALA A 489 -8.58 31.00 -5.44
CA ALA A 489 -8.90 31.54 -4.12
C ALA A 489 -8.18 30.78 -2.98
N LEU A 490 -8.09 29.44 -3.06
CA LEU A 490 -7.33 28.62 -2.12
C LEU A 490 -5.82 28.90 -2.18
N ALA A 491 -5.23 29.03 -3.38
CA ALA A 491 -3.82 29.37 -3.55
C ALA A 491 -3.48 30.78 -3.01
N GLN A 492 -4.40 31.74 -3.14
CA GLN A 492 -4.27 33.08 -2.55
C GLN A 492 -4.34 33.05 -1.02
N LEU A 493 -5.28 32.30 -0.45
CA LEU A 493 -5.39 32.08 1.00
C LEU A 493 -4.14 31.40 1.59
N GLN A 494 -3.50 30.49 0.84
CA GLN A 494 -2.27 29.80 1.26
C GLN A 494 -1.03 30.70 1.19
N ALA A 495 -0.89 31.54 0.17
CA ALA A 495 0.14 32.58 0.12
C ALA A 495 -0.07 33.60 1.26
N GLN A 496 -1.31 33.88 1.63
CA GLN A 496 -1.65 34.76 2.74
C GLN A 496 -1.37 34.12 4.11
N GLN A 497 -1.44 32.78 4.25
CA GLN A 497 -0.96 32.09 5.46
C GLN A 497 0.57 32.12 5.62
N GLU A 498 1.32 32.14 4.52
CA GLU A 498 2.79 32.36 4.55
C GLU A 498 3.15 33.81 4.92
N ALA A 499 2.32 34.77 4.53
CA ALA A 499 2.42 36.17 4.94
C ALA A 499 2.02 36.38 6.43
N ASN A 500 0.98 35.67 6.86
CA ASN A 500 0.37 35.77 8.20
C ASN A 500 1.00 34.84 9.24
N ALA A 501 2.09 34.13 8.92
CA ALA A 501 2.96 33.50 9.93
C ALA A 501 3.62 34.55 10.88
N ILE A 502 3.33 35.83 10.70
CA ILE A 502 3.50 36.91 11.66
C ILE A 502 2.25 36.98 12.56
N GLY A 503 2.10 36.01 13.47
CA GLY A 503 1.12 36.06 14.55
C GLY A 503 1.52 37.05 15.66
N PRO A 504 0.57 37.47 16.53
CA PRO A 504 0.79 38.54 17.50
C PRO A 504 1.92 38.19 18.48
N ARG A 505 2.68 39.22 18.91
CA ARG A 505 3.66 39.12 20.01
C ARG A 505 2.98 38.49 21.22
N ASP A 506 3.27 37.22 21.47
CA ASP A 506 2.93 36.53 22.72
C ASP A 506 4.16 36.58 23.63
N ASP A 507 4.02 37.29 24.75
CA ASP A 507 5.06 37.61 25.74
C ASP A 507 5.47 36.38 26.57
N ARG A 508 5.74 35.24 25.92
CA ARG A 508 6.17 33.98 26.56
C ARG A 508 7.41 33.34 25.91
N GLN A 509 8.29 34.13 25.31
CA GLN A 509 9.66 33.70 25.00
C GLN A 509 10.62 34.10 26.12
N GLN A 510 10.51 33.43 27.27
CA GLN A 510 11.58 33.44 28.25
C GLN A 510 11.51 32.18 29.12
N LEU A 511 12.13 31.11 28.63
CA LEU A 511 12.68 30.04 29.48
C LEU A 511 13.57 29.11 28.64
N ILE A 512 14.85 29.45 28.70
CA ILE A 512 16.07 28.64 28.76
C ILE A 512 17.12 29.42 27.97
N LEU A 513 17.89 30.25 28.69
CA LEU A 513 19.30 30.62 28.48
C LEU A 513 19.61 31.82 29.39
N ASP A 514 19.61 31.60 30.70
CA ASP A 514 20.33 32.46 31.64
C ASP A 514 21.60 31.70 32.06
N ALA A 515 22.72 32.04 31.42
CA ALA A 515 24.04 31.81 31.99
C ALA A 515 24.58 33.18 32.37
N ASP A 516 24.19 33.62 33.57
CA ASP A 516 24.77 34.80 34.19
C ASP A 516 26.19 34.46 34.66
N ALA A 517 27.09 35.40 34.45
CA ALA A 517 28.50 35.26 34.77
C ALA A 517 28.70 35.34 36.30
N GLY A 518 29.21 34.27 36.90
CA GLY A 518 29.61 34.27 38.31
C GLY A 518 30.34 32.97 38.67
N GLU A 519 31.59 33.10 39.12
CA GLU A 519 32.50 32.03 39.53
C GLU A 519 31.84 30.96 40.42
N LEU A 520 32.06 29.66 40.12
CA LEU A 520 32.47 28.65 41.11
C LEU A 520 32.68 27.25 40.50
N SER A 521 33.84 26.70 40.84
CA SER A 521 34.23 25.28 40.96
C SER A 521 34.41 24.41 39.71
N GLN A 522 35.65 23.92 39.63
CA GLN A 522 36.16 22.86 38.76
C GLN A 522 35.29 21.59 38.83
N GLY A 523 34.91 21.07 37.65
CA GLY A 523 34.41 19.70 37.50
C GLY A 523 33.12 19.54 36.69
N ALA A 524 33.03 20.06 35.46
CA ALA A 524 32.02 19.66 34.47
C ALA A 524 32.35 20.21 33.07
N GLU A 525 33.23 19.57 32.31
CA GLU A 525 33.37 19.81 30.87
C GLU A 525 33.32 18.46 30.12
N GLU A 526 32.12 17.98 29.76
CA GLU A 526 31.91 17.02 28.68
C GLU A 526 30.41 16.85 28.34
N GLY A 527 29.72 17.96 28.08
CA GLY A 527 28.35 17.98 27.54
C GLY A 527 28.25 18.94 26.36
N LYS A 528 28.85 18.57 25.22
CA LYS A 528 28.96 19.46 24.04
C LYS A 528 27.60 19.71 23.38
N GLN A 529 27.28 20.98 23.25
CA GLN A 529 26.12 21.59 22.59
C GLN A 529 25.91 21.06 21.15
N LEU A 530 24.82 20.32 20.90
CA LEU A 530 24.52 19.69 19.59
C LEU A 530 24.02 20.68 18.51
N ALA A 531 23.56 21.87 18.91
CA ALA A 531 23.04 22.90 18.03
C ALA A 531 23.72 24.26 18.27
N ARG A 532 24.06 24.97 17.19
CA ARG A 532 24.69 26.30 17.22
C ARG A 532 23.95 27.27 16.31
N LEU A 533 23.68 28.46 16.81
CA LEU A 533 23.15 29.56 16.01
C LEU A 533 24.26 30.23 15.20
N LEU A 534 24.02 30.39 13.90
CA LEU A 534 24.82 31.24 13.02
C LEU A 534 24.08 32.57 12.86
N GLN A 535 24.60 33.61 13.51
CA GLN A 535 24.08 34.95 13.33
C GLN A 535 24.43 35.45 11.93
N LEU A 536 23.41 35.87 11.20
CA LEU A 536 23.57 36.41 9.86
C LEU A 536 23.72 37.94 9.91
N PRO A 537 24.49 38.51 8.98
CA PRO A 537 24.54 39.96 8.79
C PRO A 537 23.13 40.56 8.55
N PRO A 538 22.80 41.76 9.06
CA PRO A 538 21.47 42.35 8.96
C PRO A 538 20.95 42.58 7.53
N GLN A 539 21.86 42.70 6.55
CA GLN A 539 21.53 42.85 5.13
C GLN A 539 20.99 41.56 4.48
N ILE A 540 21.13 40.42 5.15
CA ILE A 540 20.58 39.15 4.69
C ILE A 540 19.11 39.09 5.10
N GLY A 541 18.26 38.86 4.11
CA GLY A 541 16.82 38.78 4.28
C GLY A 541 16.34 37.41 4.75
N HIS A 542 15.07 37.12 4.48
CA HIS A 542 14.51 35.78 4.60
C HIS A 542 15.30 34.80 3.72
N VAL A 543 15.98 33.86 4.36
CA VAL A 543 16.77 32.81 3.70
C VAL A 543 15.85 31.65 3.36
N VAL A 544 15.53 31.53 2.08
CA VAL A 544 14.52 30.63 1.55
C VAL A 544 15.12 29.43 0.85
N GLY A 545 16.39 29.52 0.43
CA GLY A 545 17.19 28.42 -0.11
C GLY A 545 18.55 28.35 0.56
N LEU A 546 19.04 27.13 0.77
CA LEU A 546 20.34 26.83 1.38
C LEU A 546 21.04 25.73 0.59
N ALA A 547 22.34 25.88 0.37
CA ALA A 547 23.21 24.82 -0.15
C ALA A 547 24.66 25.03 0.31
N LEU A 548 25.48 23.97 0.24
CA LEU A 548 26.92 24.06 0.43
C LEU A 548 27.62 23.94 -0.92
N ASP A 549 28.59 24.81 -1.16
CA ASP A 549 29.42 24.71 -2.35
C ASP A 549 30.53 23.64 -2.18
N PRO A 550 31.26 23.27 -3.25
CA PRO A 550 32.35 22.29 -3.15
C PRO A 550 33.51 22.69 -2.22
N GLN A 551 33.57 23.95 -1.78
CA GLN A 551 34.54 24.45 -0.79
C GLN A 551 33.96 24.42 0.64
N ASN A 552 32.78 23.81 0.84
CA ASN A 552 32.06 23.73 2.11
C ASN A 552 31.69 25.12 2.68
N ARG A 553 31.52 26.12 1.81
CA ARG A 553 30.98 27.44 2.15
C ARG A 553 29.47 27.41 2.00
N LEU A 554 28.77 28.07 2.91
CA LEU A 554 27.32 28.04 2.94
C LEU A 554 26.77 29.12 2.00
N VAL A 555 26.00 28.72 1.00
CA VAL A 555 25.37 29.60 0.03
C VAL A 555 23.91 29.79 0.41
N LEU A 556 23.51 31.05 0.54
CA LEU A 556 22.19 31.48 0.97
C LEU A 556 21.48 32.13 -0.21
N PHE A 557 20.29 31.64 -0.55
CA PHE A 557 19.38 32.35 -1.44
C PHE A 557 18.31 33.04 -0.60
N HIS A 558 18.27 34.36 -0.67
CA HIS A 558 17.50 35.18 0.24
C HIS A 558 16.80 36.34 -0.46
N ARG A 559 15.70 36.80 0.15
CA ARG A 559 14.84 37.84 -0.43
C ARG A 559 15.33 39.27 -0.21
N SER A 560 16.55 39.45 0.33
CA SER A 560 17.13 40.73 0.81
C SER A 560 16.22 41.49 1.81
N GLY A 561 15.19 42.20 1.34
CA GLY A 561 14.15 42.82 2.18
C GLY A 561 12.74 42.65 1.60
N ARG A 562 12.59 41.83 0.56
CA ARG A 562 11.30 41.54 -0.08
C ARG A 562 10.53 40.55 0.79
N VAL A 563 9.32 40.92 1.16
CA VAL A 563 8.35 40.05 1.84
C VAL A 563 7.42 39.47 0.79
N TRP A 564 7.03 38.21 0.95
CA TRP A 564 5.95 37.62 0.16
C TRP A 564 4.67 37.72 0.97
N ASP A 565 3.77 38.56 0.49
CA ASP A 565 2.47 38.81 1.08
C ASP A 565 1.33 38.69 0.05
N GLU A 566 0.11 38.93 0.52
CA GLU A 566 -1.10 38.95 -0.29
C GLU A 566 -1.10 40.05 -1.39
N HIS A 567 -0.20 41.03 -1.33
CA HIS A 567 -0.07 42.12 -2.31
C HIS A 567 1.01 41.85 -3.37
N SER A 568 1.74 40.75 -3.21
CA SER A 568 2.85 40.37 -4.08
C SER A 568 2.36 39.83 -5.43
N PHE A 569 1.22 39.13 -5.45
CA PHE A 569 0.64 38.53 -6.66
C PHE A 569 -0.85 38.82 -6.76
N ASN A 570 -1.37 38.92 -7.99
CA ASN A 570 -2.80 38.98 -8.24
C ASN A 570 -3.45 37.58 -8.31
N GLU A 571 -4.76 37.53 -8.55
CA GLU A 571 -5.56 36.29 -8.70
C GLU A 571 -5.10 35.35 -9.81
N ASN A 572 -4.44 35.89 -10.83
CA ASN A 572 -3.87 35.13 -11.94
C ASN A 572 -2.42 34.77 -11.69
N ASN A 573 -1.97 34.80 -10.43
CA ASN A 573 -0.61 34.52 -10.00
C ASN A 573 0.46 35.41 -10.63
N ARG A 574 0.12 36.55 -11.22
CA ARG A 574 1.09 37.48 -11.80
C ARG A 574 1.65 38.41 -10.73
N LEU A 575 2.98 38.58 -10.75
CA LEU A 575 3.67 39.47 -9.84
C LEU A 575 3.22 40.92 -9.98
N ASN A 576 3.07 41.61 -8.86
CA ASN A 576 2.80 43.04 -8.83
C ASN A 576 3.90 43.81 -9.57
N ARG A 577 3.51 44.55 -10.61
CA ARG A 577 4.43 45.27 -11.50
C ARG A 577 5.26 46.32 -10.77
N SER A 578 4.77 46.88 -9.66
CA SER A 578 5.51 47.89 -8.88
C SER A 578 6.75 47.34 -8.18
N LEU A 579 6.79 46.03 -7.92
CA LEU A 579 7.87 45.40 -7.17
C LEU A 579 9.16 45.27 -8.00
N GLY A 580 9.05 44.94 -9.28
CA GLY A 580 10.21 44.73 -10.16
C GLY A 580 11.22 43.68 -9.64
N ALA A 581 12.37 43.61 -10.32
CA ALA A 581 13.50 42.80 -9.87
C ALA A 581 14.10 43.38 -8.59
N ILE A 582 14.63 42.53 -7.70
CA ILE A 582 15.24 42.95 -6.44
C ILE A 582 16.57 43.65 -6.75
N PRO A 583 16.73 44.94 -6.38
CA PRO A 583 17.96 45.68 -6.71
C PRO A 583 19.20 45.20 -5.95
N ASN A 584 18.98 44.72 -4.72
CA ASN A 584 20.04 44.27 -3.82
C ASN A 584 20.46 42.82 -4.11
N ALA A 585 21.58 42.42 -3.50
CA ALA A 585 22.06 41.05 -3.56
C ALA A 585 21.00 40.09 -2.98
N THR A 586 20.83 38.96 -3.65
CA THR A 586 19.90 37.89 -3.27
C THR A 586 20.61 36.56 -3.04
N ILE A 587 21.89 36.46 -3.41
CA ILE A 587 22.75 35.33 -3.13
C ILE A 587 23.87 35.81 -2.21
N ALA A 588 24.04 35.15 -1.06
CA ALA A 588 25.12 35.43 -0.14
C ALA A 588 25.94 34.16 0.10
N VAL A 589 27.27 34.28 0.06
CA VAL A 589 28.17 33.19 0.47
C VAL A 589 28.70 33.53 1.84
N VAL A 590 28.51 32.65 2.80
CA VAL A 590 28.94 32.84 4.19
C VAL A 590 29.85 31.70 4.64
N ASP A 591 30.72 31.99 5.60
CA ASP A 591 31.52 30.98 6.27
C ASP A 591 30.60 30.05 7.09
N SER A 592 30.66 28.74 6.82
CA SER A 592 29.75 27.74 7.41
C SER A 592 29.98 27.51 8.91
N LYS A 593 31.04 28.06 9.49
CA LYS A 593 31.35 27.95 10.93
C LYS A 593 30.97 29.20 11.72
N SER A 594 31.14 30.38 11.13
CA SER A 594 30.98 31.67 11.81
C SER A 594 29.75 32.46 11.35
N GLY A 595 29.18 32.16 10.18
CA GLY A 595 28.10 32.95 9.57
C GLY A 595 28.58 34.27 8.95
N ARG A 596 29.90 34.53 8.94
CA ARG A 596 30.48 35.75 8.37
C ARG A 596 30.28 35.80 6.86
N LEU A 597 29.80 36.94 6.36
CA LEU A 597 29.68 37.20 4.93
C LEU A 597 31.04 37.16 4.23
N LEU A 598 31.11 36.41 3.15
CA LEU A 598 32.28 36.30 2.28
C LEU A 598 32.03 37.01 0.95
N GLU A 599 30.88 36.75 0.33
CA GLU A 599 30.54 37.27 -1.00
C GLU A 599 29.03 37.58 -1.12
N SER A 600 28.67 38.43 -2.07
CA SER A 600 27.27 38.81 -2.34
C SER A 600 27.03 39.03 -3.83
N HIS A 601 26.02 38.34 -4.37
CA HIS A 601 25.74 38.24 -5.80
C HIS A 601 24.22 38.31 -6.05
N GLY A 602 23.81 38.27 -7.32
CA GLY A 602 22.40 38.16 -7.71
C GLY A 602 21.61 39.47 -7.73
N GLN A 603 22.29 40.62 -7.73
CA GLN A 603 21.66 41.94 -7.84
C GLN A 603 20.89 42.06 -9.17
N ASN A 604 19.65 42.56 -9.12
CA ASN A 604 18.78 42.78 -10.28
C ASN A 604 18.44 41.52 -11.12
N LEU A 605 18.69 40.31 -10.60
CA LEU A 605 18.41 39.08 -11.33
C LEU A 605 17.04 38.48 -11.01
N PHE A 606 16.64 38.47 -9.74
CA PHE A 606 15.47 37.72 -9.26
C PHE A 606 14.38 38.63 -8.70
N TYR A 607 13.14 38.14 -8.71
CA TYR A 607 11.96 38.92 -8.32
C TYR A 607 11.40 38.50 -6.95
N MET A 608 11.34 37.20 -6.70
CA MET A 608 10.93 36.57 -5.44
C MET A 608 11.63 35.20 -5.29
N PRO A 609 12.85 35.17 -4.72
CA PRO A 609 13.59 33.95 -4.42
C PRO A 609 12.79 32.87 -3.68
N HIS A 610 13.04 31.59 -3.99
CA HIS A 610 12.49 30.44 -3.27
C HIS A 610 13.53 29.33 -3.03
N GLY A 611 13.78 28.44 -3.98
CA GLY A 611 14.63 27.25 -3.83
C GLY A 611 16.07 27.47 -4.29
N LEU A 612 17.00 26.70 -3.70
CA LEU A 612 18.42 26.65 -4.07
C LEU A 612 18.96 25.21 -3.93
N ILE A 613 19.70 24.76 -4.94
CA ILE A 613 20.56 23.58 -4.85
C ILE A 613 21.86 23.83 -5.65
N ILE A 614 22.92 23.10 -5.32
CA ILE A 614 24.19 23.13 -6.06
C ILE A 614 24.44 21.75 -6.64
N ASP A 615 24.70 21.68 -7.95
CA ASP A 615 24.96 20.41 -8.63
C ASP A 615 26.40 19.90 -8.39
N SER A 616 26.68 18.66 -8.79
CA SER A 616 28.00 18.02 -8.64
C SER A 616 29.15 18.75 -9.35
N ASN A 617 28.83 19.64 -10.30
CA ASN A 617 29.81 20.47 -11.02
C ASN A 617 29.99 21.86 -10.37
N GLY A 618 29.29 22.15 -9.27
CA GLY A 618 29.32 23.42 -8.56
C GLY A 618 28.50 24.54 -9.21
N ASN A 619 27.55 24.21 -10.11
CA ASN A 619 26.61 25.19 -10.62
C ASN A 619 25.45 25.35 -9.65
N LEU A 620 24.95 26.57 -9.52
CA LEU A 620 23.80 26.89 -8.68
C LEU A 620 22.52 26.75 -9.50
N TRP A 621 21.51 26.14 -8.91
CA TRP A 621 20.18 26.01 -9.49
C TRP A 621 19.18 26.64 -8.53
N VAL A 622 18.38 27.58 -9.03
CA VAL A 622 17.45 28.37 -8.22
C VAL A 622 16.07 28.46 -8.85
N THR A 623 15.04 28.50 -8.01
CA THR A 623 13.67 28.81 -8.42
C THR A 623 13.29 30.23 -8.00
N ASP A 624 12.71 30.98 -8.92
CA ASP A 624 12.22 32.33 -8.67
C ASP A 624 10.70 32.37 -8.92
N VAL A 625 9.92 32.35 -7.84
CA VAL A 625 8.45 32.31 -7.93
C VAL A 625 7.89 33.60 -8.51
N GLY A 626 8.63 34.71 -8.41
CA GLY A 626 8.21 36.01 -8.91
C GLY A 626 8.30 36.11 -10.43
N SER A 627 9.33 35.51 -11.03
CA SER A 627 9.47 35.41 -12.48
C SER A 627 8.81 34.15 -13.06
N HIS A 628 8.39 33.19 -12.22
CA HIS A 628 7.92 31.87 -12.64
C HIS A 628 8.98 31.09 -13.44
N GLN A 629 10.24 31.23 -13.07
CA GLN A 629 11.36 30.63 -13.79
C GLN A 629 12.27 29.80 -12.89
N VAL A 630 12.97 28.88 -13.54
CA VAL A 630 14.10 28.13 -12.98
C VAL A 630 15.37 28.61 -13.65
N HIS A 631 16.43 28.86 -12.88
CA HIS A 631 17.69 29.34 -13.40
C HIS A 631 18.86 28.43 -13.01
N LYS A 632 19.74 28.15 -13.96
CA LYS A 632 21.08 27.60 -13.73
C LYS A 632 22.11 28.72 -13.81
N LEU A 633 22.91 28.90 -12.76
CA LEU A 633 24.01 29.84 -12.69
C LEU A 633 25.32 29.07 -12.63
N ASP A 634 26.35 29.56 -13.32
CA ASP A 634 27.69 28.99 -13.20
C ASP A 634 28.30 29.27 -11.82
N LYS A 635 29.46 28.68 -11.54
CA LYS A 635 30.24 28.92 -10.32
C LYS A 635 30.68 30.37 -10.08
N PHE A 636 30.46 31.26 -11.06
CA PHE A 636 30.71 32.70 -10.96
C PHE A 636 29.40 33.49 -10.81
N PHE A 637 28.30 32.82 -10.47
CA PHE A 637 26.98 33.41 -10.23
C PHE A 637 26.37 34.06 -11.47
N ARG A 638 26.75 33.62 -12.67
CA ARG A 638 26.19 34.14 -13.94
C ARG A 638 25.14 33.18 -14.47
N PRO A 639 23.93 33.66 -14.85
CA PRO A 639 22.92 32.82 -15.48
C PRO A 639 23.44 32.19 -16.78
N THR A 640 23.23 30.89 -16.93
CA THR A 640 23.60 30.09 -18.10
C THR A 640 22.40 29.40 -18.74
N MET A 641 21.32 29.20 -17.99
CA MET A 641 20.05 28.67 -18.47
C MET A 641 18.92 29.29 -17.66
N SER A 642 17.80 29.59 -18.34
CA SER A 642 16.55 30.01 -17.72
C SER A 642 15.41 29.25 -18.41
N LEU A 643 14.57 28.58 -17.63
CA LEU A 643 13.40 27.85 -18.10
C LEU A 643 12.13 28.50 -17.56
N GLY A 644 11.03 28.41 -18.30
CA GLY A 644 9.82 29.20 -18.07
C GLY A 644 9.81 30.51 -18.86
N GLU A 645 8.64 31.06 -19.09
CA GLU A 645 8.49 32.41 -19.63
C GLU A 645 8.52 33.45 -18.50
N LYS A 646 9.39 34.44 -18.63
CA LYS A 646 9.63 35.46 -17.60
C LYS A 646 8.35 36.24 -17.28
N LEU A 647 7.95 36.22 -16.01
CA LEU A 647 6.77 36.91 -15.45
C LEU A 647 5.42 36.37 -15.97
N THR A 648 5.42 35.23 -16.66
CA THR A 648 4.23 34.62 -17.23
C THR A 648 3.98 33.26 -16.57
N PRO A 649 3.00 33.16 -15.66
CA PRO A 649 2.61 31.87 -15.09
C PRO A 649 1.89 31.01 -16.12
N GLY A 650 2.08 29.70 -16.06
CA GLY A 650 1.36 28.73 -16.89
C GLY A 650 1.52 27.29 -16.40
N SER A 651 0.82 26.37 -17.07
CA SER A 651 0.77 24.94 -16.72
C SER A 651 1.06 24.02 -17.92
N ASP A 652 1.51 24.57 -19.04
CA ASP A 652 1.93 23.81 -20.21
C ASP A 652 3.38 23.30 -20.07
N ALA A 653 3.98 22.82 -21.16
CA ALA A 653 5.33 22.25 -21.16
C ALA A 653 6.45 23.30 -21.07
N GLU A 654 6.17 24.57 -21.38
CA GLU A 654 7.16 25.65 -21.47
C GLU A 654 7.06 26.65 -20.31
N HIS A 655 5.94 26.64 -19.58
CA HIS A 655 5.66 27.53 -18.46
C HIS A 655 5.67 26.79 -17.12
N PHE A 656 6.10 27.51 -16.08
CA PHE A 656 5.87 27.13 -14.68
C PHE A 656 4.87 28.07 -14.04
N CYS A 657 4.32 27.69 -12.90
CA CYS A 657 3.60 28.60 -12.03
C CYS A 657 4.12 28.50 -10.61
N LYS A 658 5.05 29.41 -10.31
CA LYS A 658 5.71 29.55 -9.00
C LYS A 658 6.41 28.23 -8.62
N PRO A 659 7.47 27.83 -9.36
CA PRO A 659 8.21 26.60 -9.07
C PRO A 659 8.90 26.70 -7.71
N THR A 660 8.96 25.59 -6.98
CA THR A 660 9.33 25.56 -5.56
C THR A 660 10.77 25.09 -5.35
N ASP A 661 11.18 23.97 -5.94
CA ASP A 661 12.49 23.36 -5.68
C ASP A 661 13.00 22.56 -6.88
N ILE A 662 14.30 22.24 -6.86
CA ILE A 662 15.00 21.54 -7.95
C ILE A 662 15.87 20.41 -7.37
N ALA A 663 15.93 19.27 -8.05
CA ALA A 663 16.91 18.22 -7.80
C ALA A 663 17.65 17.86 -9.09
N VAL A 664 18.97 17.74 -9.04
CA VAL A 664 19.84 17.57 -10.21
C VAL A 664 20.62 16.27 -10.06
N SER A 665 20.57 15.41 -11.08
CA SER A 665 21.35 14.18 -11.14
C SER A 665 22.81 14.45 -11.53
N THR A 666 23.71 13.56 -11.15
CA THR A 666 25.11 13.53 -11.62
C THR A 666 25.25 13.50 -13.14
N ASN A 667 24.28 12.93 -13.87
CA ASN A 667 24.27 12.93 -15.34
C ASN A 667 23.81 14.29 -15.94
N GLY A 668 23.41 15.24 -15.10
CA GLY A 668 22.93 16.57 -15.49
C GLY A 668 21.43 16.67 -15.76
N ASP A 669 20.69 15.57 -15.83
CA ASP A 669 19.22 15.60 -15.86
C ASP A 669 18.70 16.13 -14.53
N PHE A 670 17.52 16.75 -14.55
CA PHE A 670 17.01 17.41 -13.35
C PHE A 670 15.49 17.41 -13.28
N PHE A 671 14.99 17.62 -12.07
CA PHE A 671 13.59 17.62 -11.72
C PHE A 671 13.22 18.97 -11.12
N VAL A 672 12.08 19.51 -11.52
CA VAL A 672 11.52 20.75 -11.00
C VAL A 672 10.18 20.43 -10.34
N ALA A 673 10.03 20.85 -9.10
CA ALA A 673 8.74 20.88 -8.43
C ALA A 673 7.99 22.17 -8.82
N ASP A 674 6.90 22.03 -9.57
CA ASP A 674 6.08 23.14 -10.05
C ASP A 674 4.81 23.19 -9.19
N GLY A 675 4.93 23.81 -8.01
CA GLY A 675 4.09 23.41 -6.87
C GLY A 675 3.06 24.39 -6.32
N TYR A 676 3.24 25.71 -6.43
CA TYR A 676 2.31 26.63 -5.77
C TYR A 676 0.97 26.78 -6.51
N CYS A 677 1.00 26.88 -7.84
CA CYS A 677 -0.22 26.92 -8.64
C CYS A 677 -0.45 25.64 -9.45
N ASN A 678 0.60 24.84 -9.63
CA ASN A 678 0.52 23.55 -10.30
C ASN A 678 0.74 22.43 -9.27
N SER A 679 0.48 21.19 -9.66
CA SER A 679 0.61 20.03 -8.76
C SER A 679 1.36 18.90 -9.46
N ARG A 680 2.52 19.24 -10.02
CA ARG A 680 3.31 18.35 -10.87
C ARG A 680 4.81 18.48 -10.63
N ILE A 681 5.52 17.42 -10.97
CA ILE A 681 6.97 17.36 -11.08
C ILE A 681 7.33 17.21 -12.56
N MET A 682 8.28 18.00 -13.03
CA MET A 682 8.75 17.99 -14.42
C MET A 682 10.21 17.57 -14.47
N LYS A 683 10.54 16.60 -15.32
CA LYS A 683 11.90 16.10 -15.55
C LYS A 683 12.44 16.63 -16.87
N PHE A 684 13.64 17.17 -16.84
CA PHE A 684 14.34 17.72 -17.99
C PHE A 684 15.67 17.02 -18.20
N ASP A 685 16.14 17.01 -19.44
CA ASP A 685 17.51 16.62 -19.75
C ASP A 685 18.49 17.74 -19.36
N ARG A 686 19.80 17.43 -19.36
CA ARG A 686 20.87 18.40 -19.06
C ARG A 686 20.87 19.70 -19.91
N ASN A 687 20.18 19.72 -21.04
CA ASN A 687 20.08 20.86 -21.94
C ASN A 687 18.80 21.67 -21.72
N GLY A 688 17.93 21.25 -20.80
CA GLY A 688 16.67 21.90 -20.48
C GLY A 688 15.49 21.48 -21.36
N LYS A 689 15.61 20.36 -22.10
CA LYS A 689 14.47 19.80 -22.85
C LYS A 689 13.62 18.96 -21.91
N LEU A 690 12.30 19.16 -21.93
CA LEU A 690 11.35 18.36 -21.16
C LEU A 690 11.38 16.89 -21.61
N ILE A 691 11.59 15.97 -20.67
CA ILE A 691 11.56 14.51 -20.88
C ILE A 691 10.19 13.95 -20.49
N SER A 692 9.72 14.27 -19.29
CA SER A 692 8.49 13.72 -18.73
C SER A 692 7.93 14.61 -17.64
N GLN A 693 6.66 14.42 -17.30
CA GLN A 693 6.03 15.03 -16.13
C GLN A 693 5.10 14.03 -15.45
N PHE A 694 4.92 14.18 -14.14
CA PHE A 694 3.97 13.39 -13.36
C PHE A 694 3.42 14.22 -12.20
N GLY A 695 2.34 13.75 -11.58
CA GLY A 695 1.62 14.50 -10.56
C GLY A 695 0.41 15.25 -11.11
N HIS A 696 -0.63 15.31 -10.30
CA HIS A 696 -1.82 16.11 -10.54
C HIS A 696 -2.44 16.54 -9.20
N GLN A 697 -3.39 17.47 -9.26
CA GLN A 697 -4.04 17.97 -8.05
C GLN A 697 -4.94 16.91 -7.41
N ASN A 698 -5.10 16.99 -6.09
CA ASN A 698 -5.96 16.10 -5.31
C ASN A 698 -7.34 15.93 -5.95
N SER A 699 -7.74 14.68 -6.20
CA SER A 699 -9.03 14.32 -6.79
C SER A 699 -10.03 13.78 -5.75
N ALA A 700 -9.55 13.44 -4.56
CA ALA A 700 -10.32 12.77 -3.51
C ALA A 700 -9.86 13.20 -2.12
N ASN A 701 -10.67 12.87 -1.11
CA ASN A 701 -10.32 12.98 0.29
C ASN A 701 -10.49 11.60 0.96
N PRO A 702 -9.40 10.91 1.37
CA PRO A 702 -8.02 11.37 1.36
C PRO A 702 -7.40 11.40 -0.07
N PRO A 703 -6.37 12.24 -0.29
CA PRO A 703 -5.66 12.33 -1.57
C PRO A 703 -4.95 11.04 -1.97
N LYS A 704 -5.02 10.65 -3.25
CA LYS A 704 -4.41 9.41 -3.74
C LYS A 704 -2.90 9.52 -3.88
N SER A 705 -2.21 8.39 -3.98
CA SER A 705 -0.79 8.37 -4.32
C SER A 705 -0.56 8.95 -5.73
N GLY A 706 0.46 9.78 -5.90
CA GLY A 706 0.72 10.51 -7.14
C GLY A 706 -0.11 11.79 -7.33
N GLU A 707 -1.01 12.11 -6.39
CA GLU A 707 -1.62 13.44 -6.29
C GLU A 707 -0.79 14.32 -5.35
N PHE A 708 -0.71 15.62 -5.65
CA PHE A 708 -0.01 16.59 -4.83
C PHE A 708 -0.89 17.78 -4.48
N PHE A 709 -0.64 18.35 -3.30
CA PHE A 709 -1.08 19.67 -2.93
C PHE A 709 0.12 20.47 -2.40
N VAL A 710 0.65 21.31 -3.28
CA VAL A 710 1.92 22.03 -3.11
C VAL A 710 3.11 21.08 -2.94
N PRO A 711 3.58 20.44 -4.03
CA PRO A 711 4.88 19.80 -4.04
C PRO A 711 5.96 20.87 -3.81
N HIS A 712 6.46 20.95 -2.58
CA HIS A 712 7.21 22.11 -2.09
C HIS A 712 8.72 21.91 -2.11
N SER A 713 9.19 20.68 -1.91
CA SER A 713 10.61 20.34 -1.94
C SER A 713 10.81 18.98 -2.57
N ILE A 714 11.97 18.78 -3.19
CA ILE A 714 12.31 17.58 -3.95
C ILE A 714 13.73 17.13 -3.62
N ALA A 715 13.92 15.82 -3.45
CA ALA A 715 15.21 15.19 -3.19
C ALA A 715 15.40 14.00 -4.12
N LEU A 716 16.60 13.85 -4.67
CA LEU A 716 16.96 12.76 -5.58
C LEU A 716 17.89 11.79 -4.85
N ILE A 717 17.54 10.51 -4.84
CA ILE A 717 18.34 9.40 -4.32
C ILE A 717 18.79 8.59 -5.52
N GLU A 718 19.92 8.97 -6.12
CA GLU A 718 20.30 8.52 -7.46
C GLU A 718 20.57 7.02 -7.56
N ASP A 719 21.23 6.44 -6.56
CA ASP A 719 21.60 5.03 -6.53
C ASP A 719 20.43 4.09 -6.25
N LEU A 720 19.40 4.57 -5.54
CA LEU A 720 18.10 3.92 -5.43
C LEU A 720 17.17 4.22 -6.63
N ASN A 721 17.58 5.11 -7.54
CA ASN A 721 16.77 5.60 -8.66
C ASN A 721 15.42 6.17 -8.19
N LEU A 722 15.42 6.93 -7.10
CA LEU A 722 14.22 7.53 -6.50
C LEU A 722 14.25 9.04 -6.54
N VAL A 723 13.09 9.65 -6.78
CA VAL A 723 12.82 11.06 -6.59
C VAL A 723 11.71 11.22 -5.55
N CYS A 724 12.02 11.85 -4.43
CA CYS A 724 11.13 12.05 -3.30
C CYS A 724 10.65 13.49 -3.25
N VAL A 725 9.36 13.68 -2.99
CA VAL A 725 8.66 14.96 -3.07
C VAL A 725 7.96 15.21 -1.75
N ALA A 726 8.25 16.36 -1.13
CA ALA A 726 7.52 16.88 0.01
C ALA A 726 6.18 17.48 -0.47
N ASP A 727 5.11 16.74 -0.22
CA ASP A 727 3.73 17.12 -0.53
C ASP A 727 3.17 17.91 0.65
N ARG A 728 3.52 19.20 0.71
CA ARG A 728 3.52 19.99 1.94
C ARG A 728 2.16 20.06 2.58
N GLU A 729 1.12 20.38 1.80
CA GLU A 729 -0.20 20.56 2.37
C GLU A 729 -0.79 19.20 2.76
N ASN A 730 -0.53 18.14 2.00
CA ASN A 730 -0.96 16.78 2.38
C ASN A 730 -0.10 16.14 3.49
N GLU A 731 0.86 16.87 4.08
CA GLU A 731 1.65 16.47 5.25
C GLU A 731 2.38 15.12 5.10
N ARG A 732 2.84 14.85 3.87
CA ARG A 732 3.47 13.59 3.50
C ARG A 732 4.64 13.78 2.55
N ILE A 733 5.51 12.78 2.51
CA ILE A 733 6.55 12.64 1.49
C ILE A 733 6.12 11.50 0.57
N GLN A 734 6.22 11.69 -0.74
CA GLN A 734 5.98 10.64 -1.72
C GLN A 734 7.24 10.44 -2.57
N CYS A 735 7.69 9.20 -2.71
CA CYS A 735 8.83 8.81 -3.52
C CYS A 735 8.39 8.05 -4.76
N PHE A 736 9.01 8.38 -5.89
CA PHE A 736 8.71 7.86 -7.21
C PHE A 736 10.00 7.39 -7.88
N SER A 737 9.89 6.54 -8.89
CA SER A 737 11.03 6.22 -9.75
C SER A 737 11.51 7.49 -10.45
N ALA A 738 12.81 7.75 -10.38
CA ALA A 738 13.45 8.85 -11.09
C ALA A 738 13.61 8.54 -12.59
N GLY A 739 13.56 7.26 -12.99
CA GLY A 739 13.77 6.84 -14.38
C GLY A 739 15.12 7.27 -14.93
N LEU A 740 16.16 7.26 -14.10
CA LEU A 740 17.55 7.49 -14.53
C LEU A 740 18.04 6.25 -15.27
N GLU A 741 18.65 6.42 -16.44
CA GLU A 741 19.23 5.30 -17.20
C GLU A 741 20.54 4.84 -16.54
N GLY A 742 20.52 3.62 -15.97
CA GLY A 742 21.66 2.74 -15.68
C GLY A 742 22.93 3.34 -15.05
N THR A 743 22.98 3.44 -13.71
CA THR A 743 24.22 3.69 -12.96
C THR A 743 24.73 2.51 -12.11
N THR A 744 24.13 1.33 -12.18
CA THR A 744 24.69 0.11 -11.55
C THR A 744 24.59 -1.12 -12.44
N HIS A 745 25.61 -1.99 -12.34
CA HIS A 745 25.97 -3.11 -13.22
C HIS A 745 24.96 -4.26 -13.40
N ASN A 746 23.67 -4.10 -13.10
CA ASN A 746 22.65 -5.12 -13.33
C ASN A 746 21.55 -4.59 -14.24
N ARG A 747 21.22 -5.37 -15.27
CA ARG A 747 20.09 -5.16 -16.18
C ARG A 747 18.75 -5.22 -15.41
N ARG A 748 18.43 -4.21 -14.60
CA ARG A 748 17.08 -3.97 -14.08
C ARG A 748 16.22 -3.42 -15.22
N ALA A 749 14.96 -3.84 -15.26
CA ALA A 749 13.98 -3.30 -16.19
C ALA A 749 13.86 -1.78 -15.97
N TYR A 750 13.85 -1.01 -17.06
CA TYR A 750 13.62 0.44 -17.02
C TYR A 750 12.25 0.72 -16.39
N VAL A 751 12.25 1.41 -15.23
CA VAL A 751 11.03 1.89 -14.59
C VAL A 751 10.80 3.35 -15.04
N PRO A 752 9.63 3.68 -15.63
CA PRO A 752 9.35 5.03 -16.08
C PRO A 752 9.45 6.06 -14.94
N THR A 753 9.94 7.26 -15.26
CA THR A 753 9.91 8.39 -14.34
C THR A 753 8.49 8.66 -13.84
N GLY A 754 8.33 8.83 -12.53
CA GLY A 754 7.04 9.16 -11.92
C GLY A 754 6.19 7.95 -11.54
N THR A 755 6.68 6.72 -11.69
CA THR A 755 6.05 5.53 -11.08
C THR A 755 6.15 5.62 -9.57
N PHE A 756 5.01 5.58 -8.86
CA PHE A 756 4.97 5.63 -7.40
C PHE A 756 5.70 4.43 -6.78
N VAL A 757 6.51 4.69 -5.73
CA VAL A 757 7.29 3.67 -5.03
C VAL A 757 6.84 3.55 -3.57
N THR A 758 6.89 4.65 -2.82
CA THR A 758 6.53 4.65 -1.40
C THR A 758 6.10 6.03 -0.94
N LYS A 759 5.49 6.11 0.24
CA LYS A 759 5.15 7.36 0.90
C LYS A 759 5.35 7.25 2.40
N ALA A 760 5.53 8.40 3.03
CA ALA A 760 5.53 8.53 4.47
C ALA A 760 4.56 9.63 4.86
N GLU A 761 3.61 9.31 5.73
CA GLU A 761 2.50 10.17 6.13
C GLU A 761 2.65 10.63 7.58
N ASN A 762 1.87 11.63 7.99
CA ASN A 762 1.85 12.18 9.34
C ASN A 762 3.21 12.75 9.80
N ILE A 763 3.98 13.32 8.87
CA ILE A 763 5.29 13.93 9.19
C ILE A 763 5.11 15.41 9.62
N GLY A 764 3.98 16.01 9.27
CA GLY A 764 3.67 17.44 9.42
C GLY A 764 3.85 18.19 8.10
N ARG A 765 3.64 19.51 8.09
CA ARG A 765 3.79 20.33 6.87
C ARG A 765 5.27 20.48 6.54
N ILE A 766 5.75 19.76 5.54
CA ILE A 766 7.18 19.68 5.17
C ILE A 766 7.57 20.83 4.25
N TYR A 767 8.56 21.63 4.63
CA TYR A 767 9.05 22.77 3.85
C TYR A 767 10.30 22.44 3.04
N ALA A 768 11.22 21.64 3.56
CA ALA A 768 12.39 21.23 2.80
C ALA A 768 12.80 19.80 3.14
N ILE A 769 13.29 19.09 2.12
CA ILE A 769 13.94 17.78 2.23
C ILE A 769 15.25 17.78 1.45
N ARG A 770 16.28 17.11 1.98
CA ARG A 770 17.55 16.85 1.29
C ARG A 770 17.98 15.41 1.54
N GLU A 771 18.59 14.82 0.53
CA GLU A 771 19.17 13.48 0.58
C GLU A 771 20.62 13.55 1.02
N LYS A 772 21.03 12.57 1.81
CA LYS A 772 22.44 12.21 1.99
C LYS A 772 22.57 10.74 2.38
N GLU A 773 23.33 9.98 1.61
CA GLU A 773 23.67 8.57 1.92
C GLU A 773 22.43 7.73 2.28
N HIS A 774 21.36 7.85 1.48
CA HIS A 774 20.06 7.22 1.71
C HIS A 774 19.28 7.71 2.93
N PHE A 775 19.67 8.82 3.55
CA PHE A 775 18.87 9.50 4.55
C PHE A 775 18.19 10.73 3.95
N LEU A 776 16.87 10.82 4.13
CA LEU A 776 16.13 12.06 3.87
C LEU A 776 16.06 12.88 5.15
N VAL A 777 16.74 14.02 5.16
CA VAL A 777 16.65 15.00 6.23
C VAL A 777 15.67 16.08 5.81
N GLY A 778 14.71 16.40 6.67
CA GLY A 778 13.76 17.45 6.37
C GLY A 778 13.32 18.26 7.56
N VAL A 779 12.62 19.35 7.26
CA VAL A 779 12.09 20.29 8.25
C VAL A 779 10.61 20.52 8.04
N THR A 780 9.88 20.58 9.15
CA THR A 780 8.43 20.81 9.14
C THR A 780 8.05 22.06 9.91
N SER A 781 6.86 22.58 9.59
CA SER A 781 6.11 23.49 10.46
C SER A 781 5.01 22.72 11.20
N TRP A 782 4.21 23.45 11.96
CA TRP A 782 2.97 22.95 12.55
C TRP A 782 2.11 22.27 11.48
N ASP A 783 1.57 21.11 11.83
CA ASP A 783 0.49 20.48 11.05
C ASP A 783 -0.77 21.35 11.09
N ARG A 784 -1.73 21.02 10.21
CA ARG A 784 -3.00 21.75 10.09
C ARG A 784 -3.80 21.78 11.38
N ASN A 785 -3.65 20.76 12.23
CA ASN A 785 -4.37 20.64 13.49
C ASN A 785 -3.58 21.21 14.68
N GLY A 786 -2.33 21.64 14.49
CA GLY A 786 -1.44 22.12 15.55
C GLY A 786 -1.05 21.05 16.59
N GLN A 787 -1.15 19.76 16.24
CA GLN A 787 -0.79 18.64 17.10
C GLN A 787 0.68 18.21 16.96
N LEU A 788 1.26 18.37 15.77
CA LEU A 788 2.66 18.05 15.49
C LEU A 788 3.48 19.34 15.51
N GLU A 789 4.39 19.41 16.48
CA GLU A 789 5.31 20.53 16.61
C GLU A 789 6.36 20.56 15.47
N PRO A 790 6.82 21.75 15.04
CA PRO A 790 7.87 21.91 14.05
C PRO A 790 9.12 21.11 14.43
N GLN A 791 9.63 20.33 13.49
CA GLN A 791 10.72 19.40 13.74
C GLN A 791 11.70 19.30 12.57
N VAL A 792 12.93 18.92 12.92
CA VAL A 792 13.90 18.37 11.98
C VAL A 792 13.77 16.86 12.09
N PHE A 793 13.45 16.19 10.99
CA PHE A 793 13.37 14.74 10.95
C PHE A 793 14.46 14.17 10.04
N VAL A 794 14.83 12.93 10.33
CA VAL A 794 15.70 12.11 9.49
C VAL A 794 14.96 10.83 9.21
N MET A 795 14.84 10.47 7.94
CA MET A 795 14.24 9.23 7.47
C MET A 795 15.30 8.39 6.79
N ASP A 796 15.51 7.18 7.31
CA ASP A 796 16.35 6.18 6.67
C ASP A 796 15.57 5.51 5.54
N MET A 797 16.03 5.69 4.31
CA MET A 797 15.35 5.19 3.12
C MET A 797 15.55 3.69 2.91
N ASN A 798 16.49 3.06 3.62
CA ASN A 798 16.64 1.59 3.60
C ASN A 798 15.63 0.91 4.53
N THR A 799 15.33 1.53 5.67
CA THR A 799 14.42 0.95 6.67
C THR A 799 13.02 1.58 6.68
N GLY A 800 12.83 2.71 6.03
CA GLY A 800 11.60 3.51 6.06
C GLY A 800 11.33 4.20 7.40
N LYS A 801 12.25 4.10 8.38
CA LYS A 801 12.06 4.68 9.72
C LYS A 801 12.37 6.17 9.68
N ALA A 802 11.44 6.98 10.19
CA ALA A 802 11.65 8.40 10.42
C ALA A 802 11.75 8.69 11.92
N ASN A 803 12.76 9.47 12.30
CA ASN A 803 12.97 9.95 13.66
C ASN A 803 13.07 11.46 13.68
N SER A 804 12.44 12.08 14.67
CA SER A 804 12.62 13.50 14.96
C SER A 804 13.97 13.71 15.66
N PHE A 805 14.86 14.46 15.01
CA PHE A 805 16.18 14.77 15.53
C PHE A 805 16.18 16.04 16.40
N ALA A 806 15.39 17.04 16.03
CA ALA A 806 15.21 18.28 16.80
C ALA A 806 13.78 18.78 16.68
N LYS A 807 13.29 19.52 17.67
CA LYS A 807 11.93 20.06 17.72
C LYS A 807 11.91 21.53 18.17
N GLY A 808 10.84 22.24 17.87
CA GLY A 808 10.65 23.64 18.24
C GLY A 808 11.27 24.66 17.27
N LEU A 809 11.73 24.22 16.08
CA LEU A 809 12.22 25.12 15.04
C LEU A 809 11.06 25.71 14.24
N ALA A 810 10.35 26.66 14.83
CA ALA A 810 9.29 27.40 14.14
C ALA A 810 9.83 28.13 12.89
N ASN A 811 8.99 28.24 11.85
CA ASN A 811 9.31 28.92 10.59
C ASN A 811 10.58 28.41 9.89
N ALA A 812 10.93 27.13 10.08
CA ALA A 812 11.96 26.48 9.30
C ALA A 812 11.54 26.39 7.82
N HIS A 813 12.42 26.76 6.90
CA HIS A 813 12.08 26.84 5.47
C HIS A 813 13.03 26.08 4.54
N ALA A 814 14.34 26.12 4.81
CA ALA A 814 15.32 25.44 3.98
C ALA A 814 16.25 24.59 4.83
N VAL A 815 16.79 23.53 4.23
CA VAL A 815 17.80 22.66 4.82
C VAL A 815 18.96 22.45 3.84
N ALA A 816 20.18 22.40 4.36
CA ALA A 816 21.38 21.99 3.63
C ALA A 816 22.22 21.02 4.45
N LEU A 817 22.87 20.08 3.79
CA LEU A 817 23.65 19.01 4.40
C LEU A 817 25.10 19.10 3.96
N SER A 818 26.03 19.01 4.91
CA SER A 818 27.45 18.94 4.60
C SER A 818 27.93 17.51 4.37
N ALA A 819 29.07 17.37 3.69
CA ALA A 819 29.74 16.08 3.51
C ALA A 819 30.10 15.41 4.87
N SER A 820 30.34 16.16 5.94
CA SER A 820 30.59 15.61 7.28
C SER A 820 29.33 15.25 8.06
N GLY A 821 28.14 15.62 7.58
CA GLY A 821 26.85 15.31 8.21
C GLY A 821 26.23 16.46 9.00
N ASP A 822 26.90 17.61 9.08
CA ASP A 822 26.28 18.81 9.67
C ASP A 822 25.02 19.20 8.89
N ILE A 823 23.96 19.54 9.63
CA ILE A 823 22.65 19.97 9.11
C ILE A 823 22.51 21.48 9.35
N PHE A 824 22.19 22.23 8.31
CA PHE A 824 21.93 23.67 8.38
C PHE A 824 20.46 23.92 8.08
N VAL A 825 19.75 24.58 8.99
CA VAL A 825 18.33 24.90 8.83
C VAL A 825 18.13 26.42 8.87
N SER A 826 17.47 27.00 7.86
CA SER A 826 17.07 28.42 7.92
C SER A 826 15.74 28.57 8.62
N GLN A 827 15.63 29.57 9.50
CA GLN A 827 14.37 30.07 10.02
C GLN A 827 14.08 31.43 9.39
N LEU A 828 12.86 31.60 8.88
CA LEU A 828 12.44 32.89 8.32
C LEU A 828 12.26 33.92 9.42
N GLU A 829 11.64 33.53 10.54
CA GLU A 829 11.53 34.34 11.75
C GLU A 829 11.63 33.45 13.01
N PRO A 830 12.58 33.73 13.95
CA PRO A 830 13.62 34.75 13.84
C PRO A 830 14.58 34.45 12.68
N ARG A 831 15.09 35.50 12.01
CA ARG A 831 16.02 35.38 10.88
C ARG A 831 17.38 34.83 11.32
N GLN A 832 17.55 33.52 11.22
CA GLN A 832 18.79 32.85 11.62
C GLN A 832 19.00 31.53 10.89
N ILE A 833 20.22 30.98 11.02
CA ILE A 833 20.52 29.60 10.62
C ILE A 833 20.89 28.81 11.86
N VAL A 834 20.24 27.69 12.05
CA VAL A 834 20.57 26.72 13.09
C VAL A 834 21.43 25.63 12.47
N LYS A 835 22.64 25.46 13.01
CA LYS A 835 23.55 24.40 12.63
C LYS A 835 23.48 23.27 13.67
N PHE A 836 23.17 22.07 13.23
CA PHE A 836 23.32 20.86 14.03
C PHE A 836 24.60 20.13 13.60
N SER A 837 25.45 19.78 14.56
CA SER A 837 26.67 19.02 14.29
C SER A 837 26.47 17.59 14.78
N ILE A 838 26.69 16.60 13.93
CA ILE A 838 26.64 15.20 14.32
C ILE A 838 27.99 14.84 14.96
N PRO A 839 28.04 14.31 16.20
CA PRO A 839 29.29 13.96 16.85
C PRO A 839 30.06 12.94 16.00
N SER A 840 31.32 13.25 15.68
CA SER A 840 32.20 12.38 14.90
C SER A 840 32.79 11.27 15.78
N THR A 841 31.97 10.34 16.30
CA THR A 841 32.45 9.10 16.93
C THR A 841 31.35 8.04 16.96
N GLY A 842 31.54 6.94 16.23
CA GLY A 842 31.21 5.56 16.66
C GLY A 842 29.75 5.12 16.84
N ASP A 843 28.82 6.00 17.16
CA ASP A 843 27.47 5.62 17.59
C ASP A 843 26.42 6.14 16.60
N ALA A 844 26.28 5.41 15.50
CA ALA A 844 25.04 5.37 14.74
C ALA A 844 24.15 4.28 15.38
N GLN A 845 23.32 4.69 16.34
CA GLN A 845 22.14 3.95 16.79
C GLN A 845 20.93 4.88 16.80
#